data_AF-A0A3C1D9C5-F1
#
_entry.id   AF-A0A3C1D9C5-F1
#
_cell.length_a   1.000
_cell.length_b   1.000
_cell.length_c   1.000
_cell.angle_alpha   90.00
_cell.angle_beta   90.00
_cell.angle_gamma   90.00
#
_symmetry.space_group_name_H-M   'P 1'
#
loop_
_entity.id
_entity.type
_entity.pdbx_description
1 polymer ?
#
loop_
_entity_poly.entity_id
_entity_poly.type
_entity_poly.pdbx_seq_one_letter_code
_entity_poly.pdbx_strand_id
1 'polypeptide(L)'
;MPVAALALLAFALAAALCPSAAFARSDASAAAGVSLKAAGSLAQQAVPDQEVRNGWVYVSVSHDGKYAVSDGEIPGQTMWRVPIDLADVGAEVDLEELGLEQFRYDADADGVYDTTLLQVMLYLNAHYAADPTLQVTGGPHSAFIHGLFGYDFNLNYYVNGQFPMDESLGSNTGASADAIVVSDGDFIDIAHYSDPNFYHDELSGYRYFYGASGQIVHSYVAAPGTDFTAKVGRVAADLDAASTFTVAEPGCTVYRTDKVDAVLPVQIGTTQADGTIQARFDEPGVYYLYVNGSQGKSTTALVSTPAFVRVYVTDASGVQQLIDALARARRDLGTTVLSSAGADGVAPSKSWVDAATAVTFKSAIAQAQATLDGPPAADADVASALGSLAAAQDVFDAAKQGGAAPDSDAYRAAVEAAGAEVLATRSSADGRDVPPSVSWSSPQARSDAMAAVYAANALLDQSSGQLASTVSVREADAALARLEDALVAFRAALKPGVVPDVTVLSRVVSEAAAAKAGIQVSAKSGSDVPKTAKWTTSAAFSALDSALSAAAKVQDKVAAGTATTIEVDDQAVAVAQARDAFLKTVKAGTKADAKPGEQAGDQPATPLKLSKPVLTAKTKSAKKNKVTIAWKKVANAGGYQLKVGAKTYTVKKATTLKKTVTVKKKAKVKVRVRAFKKVGKKTVYGPWSTTKTVRVKR
;
A
#
# COMPACT_ATOMS: atom_id res chain seq x y z
N MET A 1 -28.14 -23.10 52.07
CA MET A 1 -29.53 -22.87 51.61
C MET A 1 -29.84 -21.38 51.73
N PRO A 2 -30.59 -20.75 50.80
CA PRO A 2 -31.22 -21.28 49.58
C PRO A 2 -30.75 -20.59 48.26
N VAL A 3 -30.62 -21.29 47.12
CA VAL A 3 -31.63 -21.56 46.02
C VAL A 3 -31.81 -20.34 45.10
N ALA A 4 -31.85 -20.38 43.76
CA ALA A 4 -31.50 -21.32 42.68
C ALA A 4 -31.74 -20.58 41.34
N ALA A 5 -31.02 -20.94 40.27
CA ALA A 5 -31.59 -21.00 38.92
C ALA A 5 -30.66 -21.80 37.98
N LEU A 6 -31.22 -22.90 37.47
CA LEU A 6 -30.72 -23.84 36.48
C LEU A 6 -30.59 -23.19 35.09
N ALA A 7 -29.51 -23.51 34.36
CA ALA A 7 -29.58 -23.86 32.92
C ALA A 7 -28.28 -24.56 32.48
N LEU A 8 -28.45 -25.78 31.94
CA LEU A 8 -27.45 -26.58 31.24
C LEU A 8 -26.75 -25.77 30.13
N LEU A 9 -25.43 -25.90 30.00
CA LEU A 9 -24.76 -26.04 28.70
C LEU A 9 -23.39 -26.69 28.91
N ALA A 10 -23.23 -27.90 28.37
CA ALA A 10 -21.95 -28.58 28.24
C ALA A 10 -21.13 -27.85 27.18
N PHE A 11 -19.92 -27.39 27.52
CA PHE A 11 -18.93 -26.95 26.56
C PHE A 11 -17.53 -27.28 27.08
N ALA A 12 -16.82 -28.09 26.29
CA ALA A 12 -15.39 -28.32 26.36
C ALA A 12 -14.68 -27.11 25.74
N LEU A 13 -13.63 -26.63 26.42
CA LEU A 13 -12.86 -25.44 26.05
C LEU A 13 -11.37 -25.73 26.25
N ALA A 14 -10.64 -25.80 25.14
CA ALA A 14 -9.23 -25.40 24.94
C ALA A 14 -8.77 -25.90 23.55
N ALA A 15 -8.72 -25.15 22.44
CA ALA A 15 -9.09 -23.77 22.10
C ALA A 15 -8.80 -22.69 23.17
N ALA A 16 -7.56 -22.23 23.22
CA ALA A 16 -7.19 -20.85 23.59
C ALA A 16 -5.82 -20.63 22.93
N LEU A 17 -5.64 -19.79 21.90
CA LEU A 17 -6.16 -18.45 21.68
C LEU A 17 -6.40 -18.19 20.18
N CYS A 18 -7.66 -18.01 19.78
CA CYS A 18 -8.07 -17.14 18.68
C CYS A 18 -9.33 -16.40 19.14
N PRO A 19 -9.41 -15.06 19.06
CA PRO A 19 -10.65 -14.34 19.33
C PRO A 19 -11.59 -14.46 18.13
N SER A 20 -12.65 -15.26 18.25
CA SER A 20 -13.74 -15.29 17.27
C SER A 20 -14.59 -14.02 17.36
N ALA A 21 -14.40 -13.09 16.42
CA ALA A 21 -15.45 -12.15 16.06
C ALA A 21 -16.53 -12.90 15.27
N ALA A 22 -17.79 -12.63 15.60
CA ALA A 22 -18.94 -13.13 14.88
C ALA A 22 -18.87 -12.73 13.39
N PHE A 23 -18.79 -13.71 12.49
CA PHE A 23 -19.26 -13.51 11.12
C PHE A 23 -20.47 -14.41 10.88
N ALA A 24 -21.57 -13.74 10.58
CA ALA A 24 -22.76 -14.35 10.04
C ALA A 24 -22.39 -15.16 8.79
N ARG A 25 -23.15 -16.23 8.54
CA ARG A 25 -23.20 -16.92 7.24
C ARG A 25 -23.29 -15.90 6.10
N SER A 26 -22.18 -15.72 5.39
CA SER A 26 -22.13 -15.33 3.99
C SER A 26 -20.82 -15.90 3.44
N ASP A 27 -20.98 -16.69 2.39
CA ASP A 27 -19.95 -17.31 1.55
C ASP A 27 -19.24 -18.54 2.17
N ALA A 28 -19.81 -19.70 1.85
CA ALA A 28 -19.09 -20.96 1.89
C ALA A 28 -17.91 -20.87 0.91
N SER A 29 -16.67 -20.74 1.42
CA SER A 29 -15.53 -21.20 0.65
C SER A 29 -15.65 -22.72 0.54
N ALA A 30 -15.71 -23.22 -0.68
CA ALA A 30 -15.90 -24.63 -0.95
C ALA A 30 -14.71 -25.42 -0.37
N ALA A 31 -15.00 -26.51 0.33
CA ALA A 31 -13.99 -27.52 0.63
C ALA A 31 -13.52 -28.11 -0.71
N ALA A 32 -12.35 -27.69 -1.19
CA ALA A 32 -11.71 -28.31 -2.32
C ALA A 32 -10.99 -29.57 -1.79
N GLY A 33 -11.39 -30.75 -2.27
CA GLY A 33 -10.50 -31.90 -2.22
C GLY A 33 -9.37 -31.62 -3.21
N VAL A 34 -8.13 -31.62 -2.72
CA VAL A 34 -6.94 -31.29 -3.49
C VAL A 34 -6.10 -32.54 -3.67
N SER A 35 -5.60 -32.76 -4.88
CA SER A 35 -4.68 -33.84 -5.21
C SER A 35 -3.67 -33.40 -6.25
N LEU A 36 -2.39 -33.44 -5.91
CA LEU A 36 -1.28 -33.13 -6.83
C LEU A 36 -1.31 -34.00 -8.10
N LYS A 37 -1.76 -35.26 -8.00
CA LYS A 37 -1.88 -36.17 -9.17
C LYS A 37 -3.02 -35.83 -10.11
N ALA A 38 -4.04 -35.08 -9.66
CA ALA A 38 -5.17 -34.67 -10.48
C ALA A 38 -4.90 -33.39 -11.29
N ALA A 39 -3.90 -32.58 -10.92
CA ALA A 39 -3.51 -31.36 -11.62
C ALA A 39 -2.82 -31.61 -12.98
N GLY A 40 -2.41 -32.86 -13.24
CA GLY A 40 -1.75 -33.26 -14.49
C GLY A 40 -0.24 -33.10 -14.40
N SER A 41 0.52 -34.13 -14.77
CA SER A 41 1.98 -34.08 -14.85
C SER A 41 2.38 -33.09 -15.95
N LEU A 42 2.61 -31.84 -15.59
CA LEU A 42 3.23 -30.85 -16.45
C LEU A 42 4.65 -30.64 -15.93
N ALA A 43 5.60 -30.82 -16.84
CA ALA A 43 7.03 -30.86 -16.57
C ALA A 43 7.50 -29.66 -15.75
N GLN A 44 8.35 -29.90 -14.74
CA GLN A 44 9.30 -28.99 -14.10
C GLN A 44 9.30 -27.57 -14.69
N GLN A 45 8.25 -26.80 -14.40
CA GLN A 45 8.17 -25.39 -14.73
C GLN A 45 8.21 -24.67 -13.39
N ALA A 46 9.17 -23.75 -13.25
CA ALA A 46 9.28 -22.95 -12.05
C ALA A 46 7.94 -22.24 -11.81
N VAL A 47 7.37 -22.41 -10.62
CA VAL A 47 6.20 -21.65 -10.18
C VAL A 47 6.60 -20.17 -10.22
N PRO A 48 5.89 -19.33 -11.00
CA PRO A 48 6.22 -17.91 -11.06
C PRO A 48 6.12 -17.33 -9.65
N ASP A 49 7.10 -16.50 -9.30
CA ASP A 49 7.10 -15.74 -8.06
C ASP A 49 7.17 -16.57 -6.76
N GLN A 50 7.69 -17.81 -6.81
CA GLN A 50 8.05 -18.60 -5.62
C GLN A 50 9.57 -18.66 -5.40
N GLU A 51 10.00 -18.53 -4.14
CA GLU A 51 11.41 -18.70 -3.79
C GLU A 51 11.79 -20.19 -3.92
N VAL A 52 12.68 -20.51 -4.87
CA VAL A 52 13.23 -21.86 -5.01
C VAL A 52 14.39 -22.02 -4.03
N ARG A 53 14.15 -22.74 -2.93
CA ARG A 53 15.14 -22.99 -1.88
C ARG A 53 16.01 -24.21 -2.19
N ASN A 54 17.30 -24.10 -1.88
CA ASN A 54 18.23 -25.22 -1.91
C ASN A 54 18.21 -25.99 -0.58
N GLY A 55 18.56 -27.28 -0.65
CA GLY A 55 18.78 -28.13 0.52
C GLY A 55 17.65 -29.11 0.78
N TRP A 56 17.67 -29.70 1.98
CA TRP A 56 16.73 -30.73 2.38
C TRP A 56 16.12 -30.42 3.74
N VAL A 57 14.82 -30.65 3.84
CA VAL A 57 14.18 -30.91 5.14
C VAL A 57 14.17 -32.40 5.40
N TYR A 58 14.12 -32.79 6.67
CA TYR A 58 14.02 -34.18 7.08
C TYR A 58 12.69 -34.38 7.77
N VAL A 59 11.87 -35.31 7.28
CA VAL A 59 10.52 -35.49 7.79
C VAL A 59 10.34 -36.86 8.42
N SER A 60 9.70 -36.87 9.59
CA SER A 60 9.12 -38.07 10.18
C SER A 60 7.60 -37.97 10.21
N VAL A 61 6.93 -39.09 9.97
CA VAL A 61 5.47 -39.20 10.10
C VAL A 61 5.17 -40.39 10.98
N SER A 62 4.35 -40.21 12.01
CA SER A 62 3.95 -41.26 12.94
C SER A 62 2.46 -41.28 13.19
N HIS A 63 1.93 -42.44 13.54
CA HIS A 63 0.56 -42.63 13.99
C HIS A 63 0.55 -43.54 15.22
N ASP A 64 -0.08 -43.08 16.30
CA ASP A 64 -0.24 -43.82 17.56
C ASP A 64 1.07 -44.49 18.01
N GLY A 65 2.13 -43.69 18.16
CA GLY A 65 3.39 -44.16 18.72
C GLY A 65 4.22 -45.07 17.81
N LYS A 66 3.92 -45.14 16.51
CA LYS A 66 4.74 -45.85 15.51
C LYS A 66 4.94 -45.00 14.27
N TYR A 67 6.09 -45.13 13.62
CA TYR A 67 6.30 -44.45 12.34
C TYR A 67 5.35 -45.03 11.28
N ALA A 68 4.81 -44.14 10.44
CA ALA A 68 4.07 -44.55 9.26
C ALA A 68 5.02 -45.29 8.30
N VAL A 69 4.46 -46.22 7.53
CA VAL A 69 5.17 -46.90 6.45
C VAL A 69 4.51 -46.46 5.16
N SER A 70 5.30 -45.91 4.25
CA SER A 70 4.80 -45.43 2.96
C SER A 70 4.16 -46.58 2.18
N ASP A 71 3.00 -46.30 1.60
CA ASP A 71 2.27 -47.15 0.67
C ASP A 71 2.05 -46.47 -0.70
N GLY A 72 2.67 -45.30 -0.89
CA GLY A 72 2.69 -44.55 -2.14
C GLY A 72 3.74 -45.06 -3.16
N GLU A 73 4.50 -44.13 -3.73
CA GLU A 73 5.47 -44.40 -4.80
C GLU A 73 6.71 -45.15 -4.31
N ILE A 74 7.04 -45.02 -3.02
CA ILE A 74 8.16 -45.70 -2.36
C ILE A 74 7.59 -46.68 -1.30
N PRO A 75 6.91 -47.75 -1.73
CA PRO A 75 6.21 -48.64 -0.81
C PRO A 75 7.20 -49.34 0.13
N GLY A 76 6.83 -49.40 1.42
CA GLY A 76 7.65 -50.01 2.47
C GLY A 76 8.66 -49.06 3.11
N GLN A 77 8.81 -47.82 2.63
CA GLN A 77 9.68 -46.83 3.29
C GLN A 77 9.09 -46.44 4.64
N THR A 78 9.76 -46.78 5.75
CA THR A 78 9.42 -46.21 7.06
C THR A 78 9.69 -44.71 7.07
N MET A 79 8.70 -43.93 7.48
CA MET A 79 8.70 -42.47 7.53
C MET A 79 9.44 -41.96 8.77
N TRP A 80 10.73 -42.29 8.86
CA TRP A 80 11.67 -41.77 9.85
C TRP A 80 12.74 -40.94 9.13
N ARG A 81 12.83 -39.66 9.48
CA ARG A 81 13.87 -38.73 9.02
C ARG A 81 14.14 -38.86 7.51
N VAL A 82 13.08 -38.94 6.72
CA VAL A 82 13.11 -39.04 5.26
C VAL A 82 13.55 -37.69 4.69
N PRO A 83 14.62 -37.63 3.88
CA PRO A 83 15.04 -36.38 3.26
C PRO A 83 14.07 -35.98 2.15
N ILE A 84 13.66 -34.71 2.14
CA ILE A 84 12.81 -34.10 1.11
C ILE A 84 13.59 -32.91 0.53
N ASP A 85 13.83 -32.91 -0.78
CA ASP A 85 14.52 -31.82 -1.46
C ASP A 85 13.56 -30.63 -1.63
N LEU A 86 13.95 -29.46 -1.13
CA LEU A 86 13.12 -28.26 -1.21
C LEU A 86 12.96 -27.74 -2.63
N ALA A 87 13.91 -28.04 -3.53
CA ALA A 87 13.78 -27.68 -4.94
C ALA A 87 12.69 -28.52 -5.63
N ASP A 88 12.52 -29.79 -5.25
CA ASP A 88 11.46 -30.66 -5.77
C ASP A 88 10.09 -30.19 -5.24
N VAL A 89 10.00 -29.84 -3.95
CA VAL A 89 8.78 -29.24 -3.37
C VAL A 89 8.37 -27.97 -4.13
N GLY A 90 9.31 -27.05 -4.36
CA GLY A 90 9.02 -25.80 -5.08
C GLY A 90 8.74 -25.97 -6.57
N ALA A 91 9.18 -27.07 -7.19
CA ALA A 91 8.94 -27.36 -8.60
C ALA A 91 7.65 -28.15 -8.84
N GLU A 92 7.17 -28.91 -7.85
CA GLU A 92 6.02 -29.80 -8.00
C GLU A 92 4.76 -29.31 -7.28
N VAL A 93 4.89 -28.41 -6.28
CA VAL A 93 3.76 -27.92 -5.49
C VAL A 93 3.45 -26.46 -5.82
N ASP A 94 2.55 -26.25 -6.79
CA ASP A 94 1.95 -24.94 -7.03
C ASP A 94 0.61 -24.79 -6.29
N LEU A 95 0.56 -23.91 -5.29
CA LEU A 95 -0.65 -23.66 -4.53
C LEU A 95 -1.79 -23.09 -5.39
N GLU A 96 -1.51 -22.33 -6.44
CA GLU A 96 -2.57 -21.75 -7.29
C GLU A 96 -3.21 -22.78 -8.21
N GLU A 97 -2.43 -23.70 -8.78
CA GLU A 97 -2.99 -24.83 -9.54
C GLU A 97 -3.86 -25.75 -8.66
N LEU A 98 -3.55 -25.80 -7.37
CA LEU A 98 -4.30 -26.54 -6.37
C LEU A 98 -5.52 -25.76 -5.82
N GLY A 99 -5.72 -24.50 -6.20
CA GLY A 99 -6.79 -23.63 -5.67
C GLY A 99 -6.60 -23.26 -4.19
N LEU A 100 -5.33 -23.13 -3.79
CA LEU A 100 -4.83 -22.86 -2.44
C LEU A 100 -3.98 -21.58 -2.39
N GLU A 101 -4.10 -20.70 -3.38
CA GLU A 101 -3.30 -19.47 -3.50
C GLU A 101 -3.42 -18.55 -2.28
N GLN A 102 -4.53 -18.62 -1.54
CA GLN A 102 -4.73 -17.89 -0.29
C GLN A 102 -3.77 -18.31 0.84
N PHE A 103 -3.13 -19.48 0.73
CA PHE A 103 -2.16 -19.98 1.70
C PHE A 103 -0.71 -19.71 1.30
N ARG A 104 -0.47 -18.92 0.24
CA ARG A 104 0.86 -18.44 -0.09
C ARG A 104 1.36 -17.52 1.03
N TYR A 105 2.62 -17.70 1.43
CA TYR A 105 3.24 -16.95 2.52
C TYR A 105 4.31 -16.00 1.95
N ASP A 106 4.15 -14.72 2.24
CA ASP A 106 5.05 -13.64 1.83
C ASP A 106 5.10 -12.64 2.99
N ALA A 107 6.05 -12.85 3.89
CA ALA A 107 6.15 -12.06 5.12
C ALA A 107 6.69 -10.64 4.89
N ASP A 108 7.49 -10.43 3.84
CA ASP A 108 8.11 -9.14 3.53
C ASP A 108 7.35 -8.33 2.47
N ALA A 109 6.34 -8.93 1.85
CA ALA A 109 5.45 -8.36 0.84
C ALA A 109 6.19 -7.95 -0.44
N ASP A 110 7.27 -8.65 -0.78
CA ASP A 110 8.05 -8.37 -1.98
C ASP A 110 7.40 -8.96 -3.26
N GLY A 111 6.47 -9.90 -3.06
CA GLY A 111 5.77 -10.66 -4.10
C GLY A 111 6.52 -11.92 -4.51
N VAL A 112 7.46 -12.42 -3.71
CA VAL A 112 8.13 -13.71 -3.82
C VAL A 112 7.70 -14.56 -2.62
N TYR A 113 7.07 -15.70 -2.89
CA TYR A 113 6.48 -16.53 -1.84
C TYR A 113 7.45 -17.57 -1.29
N ASP A 114 7.48 -17.70 0.04
CA ASP A 114 8.27 -18.71 0.75
C ASP A 114 7.70 -20.13 0.59
N THR A 115 8.59 -21.12 0.62
CA THR A 115 8.19 -22.52 0.78
C THR A 115 7.90 -22.81 2.25
N THR A 116 6.69 -23.28 2.55
CA THR A 116 6.22 -23.56 3.92
C THR A 116 6.03 -25.05 4.19
N LEU A 117 5.79 -25.39 5.47
CA LEU A 117 5.45 -26.74 5.89
C LEU A 117 4.21 -27.29 5.16
N LEU A 118 3.25 -26.44 4.78
CA LEU A 118 2.09 -26.88 3.99
C LEU A 118 2.53 -27.50 2.66
N GLN A 119 3.40 -26.84 1.89
CA GLN A 119 3.91 -27.40 0.64
C GLN A 119 4.67 -28.72 0.86
N VAL A 120 5.45 -28.81 1.95
CA VAL A 120 6.14 -30.06 2.32
C VAL A 120 5.13 -31.18 2.62
N MET A 121 4.05 -30.91 3.36
CA MET A 121 3.00 -31.90 3.65
C MET A 121 2.24 -32.33 2.39
N LEU A 122 1.95 -31.40 1.47
CA LEU A 122 1.32 -31.70 0.18
C LEU A 122 2.22 -32.64 -0.65
N TYR A 123 3.50 -32.29 -0.79
CA TYR A 123 4.50 -33.11 -1.47
C TYR A 123 4.58 -34.51 -0.85
N LEU A 124 4.73 -34.59 0.47
CA LEU A 124 4.81 -35.87 1.20
C LEU A 124 3.61 -36.75 0.91
N ASN A 125 2.38 -36.21 0.98
CA ASN A 125 1.18 -36.99 0.73
C ASN A 125 1.12 -37.52 -0.70
N ALA A 126 1.55 -36.74 -1.68
CA ALA A 126 1.52 -37.13 -3.09
C ALA A 126 2.46 -38.31 -3.42
N HIS A 127 3.64 -38.34 -2.80
CA HIS A 127 4.67 -39.34 -3.09
C HIS A 127 4.67 -40.52 -2.13
N TYR A 128 4.30 -40.32 -0.87
CA TYR A 128 4.46 -41.34 0.17
C TYR A 128 3.14 -41.98 0.65
N ALA A 129 1.98 -41.41 0.31
CA ALA A 129 0.67 -42.02 0.60
C ALA A 129 0.04 -42.64 -0.66
N ALA A 130 -0.66 -43.75 -0.51
CA ALA A 130 -1.39 -44.41 -1.59
C ALA A 130 -2.54 -43.55 -2.12
N ASP A 131 -3.26 -42.87 -1.22
CA ASP A 131 -4.25 -41.85 -1.59
C ASP A 131 -3.62 -40.45 -1.46
N PRO A 132 -3.28 -39.80 -2.58
CA PRO A 132 -2.68 -38.46 -2.57
C PRO A 132 -3.71 -37.38 -2.25
N THR A 133 -5.00 -37.71 -2.10
CA THR A 133 -6.08 -36.74 -1.88
C THR A 133 -6.11 -36.29 -0.43
N LEU A 134 -6.11 -34.97 -0.22
CA LEU A 134 -6.34 -34.38 1.09
C LEU A 134 -7.24 -33.14 0.98
N GLN A 135 -7.73 -32.65 2.12
CA GLN A 135 -8.51 -31.40 2.17
C GLN A 135 -7.74 -30.37 2.97
N VAL A 136 -7.57 -29.18 2.37
CA VAL A 136 -7.06 -27.99 3.07
C VAL A 136 -8.21 -26.98 3.15
N THR A 137 -8.53 -26.55 4.36
CA THR A 137 -9.58 -25.56 4.63
C THR A 137 -9.05 -24.46 5.56
N GLY A 138 -9.87 -23.44 5.84
CA GLY A 138 -9.48 -22.28 6.63
C GLY A 138 -9.07 -21.09 5.75
N GLY A 139 -8.29 -20.17 6.33
CA GLY A 139 -7.69 -19.03 5.64
C GLY A 139 -6.21 -18.88 6.01
N PRO A 140 -5.56 -17.80 5.52
CA PRO A 140 -4.15 -17.53 5.84
C PRO A 140 -3.90 -17.60 7.36
N HIS A 141 -2.79 -18.21 7.77
CA HIS A 141 -2.40 -18.47 9.15
C HIS A 141 -3.39 -19.36 9.93
N SER A 142 -4.20 -20.15 9.23
CA SER A 142 -5.16 -21.08 9.83
C SER A 142 -5.45 -22.29 8.95
N ALA A 143 -4.48 -22.73 8.15
CA ALA A 143 -4.65 -23.92 7.30
C ALA A 143 -5.00 -25.15 8.15
N PHE A 144 -6.09 -25.81 7.78
CA PHE A 144 -6.60 -27.00 8.46
C PHE A 144 -6.59 -28.18 7.48
N ILE A 145 -5.79 -29.21 7.80
CA ILE A 145 -5.45 -30.31 6.90
C ILE A 145 -6.15 -31.59 7.35
N HIS A 146 -6.87 -32.24 6.44
CA HIS A 146 -7.49 -33.55 6.64
C HIS A 146 -7.03 -34.54 5.57
N GLY A 147 -6.78 -35.80 5.96
CA GLY A 147 -6.44 -36.86 5.01
C GLY A 147 -4.95 -37.03 4.75
N LEU A 148 -4.07 -36.33 5.48
CA LEU A 148 -2.62 -36.54 5.39
C LEU A 148 -2.32 -38.00 5.78
N PHE A 149 -1.70 -38.76 4.87
CA PHE A 149 -1.51 -40.22 4.98
C PHE A 149 -2.80 -41.02 5.24
N GLY A 150 -3.95 -40.51 4.77
CA GLY A 150 -5.25 -41.14 4.97
C GLY A 150 -5.81 -41.04 6.40
N TYR A 151 -5.15 -40.28 7.29
CA TYR A 151 -5.60 -40.05 8.66
C TYR A 151 -6.53 -38.84 8.77
N ASP A 152 -7.23 -38.73 9.90
CA ASP A 152 -8.05 -37.55 10.18
C ASP A 152 -7.19 -36.31 10.52
N PHE A 153 -7.84 -35.24 10.96
CA PHE A 153 -7.19 -33.97 11.28
C PHE A 153 -6.48 -33.96 12.64
N ASN A 154 -6.54 -35.06 13.41
CA ASN A 154 -5.97 -35.10 14.76
C ASN A 154 -4.46 -35.32 14.72
N LEU A 155 -3.76 -34.31 14.24
CA LEU A 155 -2.31 -34.28 14.07
C LEU A 155 -1.68 -33.14 14.87
N ASN A 156 -0.41 -33.31 15.18
CA ASN A 156 0.47 -32.26 15.66
C ASN A 156 1.78 -32.32 14.87
N TYR A 157 2.61 -31.28 14.95
CA TYR A 157 3.92 -31.26 14.32
C TYR A 157 4.91 -30.39 15.09
N TYR A 158 6.16 -30.83 15.13
CA TYR A 158 7.29 -30.10 15.72
C TYR A 158 8.34 -29.82 14.64
N VAL A 159 8.96 -28.64 14.69
CA VAL A 159 10.08 -28.28 13.83
C VAL A 159 11.32 -28.13 14.71
N ASN A 160 12.37 -28.89 14.41
CA ASN A 160 13.61 -28.95 15.19
C ASN A 160 13.39 -29.24 16.68
N GLY A 161 12.40 -30.08 16.98
CA GLY A 161 12.01 -30.40 18.35
C GLY A 161 11.37 -29.23 19.11
N GLN A 162 10.85 -28.22 18.40
CA GLN A 162 10.10 -27.10 18.97
C GLN A 162 8.67 -27.10 18.42
N PHE A 163 7.71 -26.68 19.25
CA PHE A 163 6.35 -26.43 18.82
C PHE A 163 6.33 -25.08 18.07
N PRO A 164 5.94 -25.04 16.78
CA PRO A 164 5.99 -23.81 16.00
C PRO A 164 4.99 -22.77 16.49
N MET A 165 5.44 -21.51 16.60
CA MET A 165 4.65 -20.38 17.10
C MET A 165 4.51 -19.30 16.03
N ASP A 166 3.35 -18.64 15.97
CA ASP A 166 3.09 -17.52 15.09
C ASP A 166 2.90 -16.25 15.91
N GLU A 167 3.94 -15.41 15.94
CA GLU A 167 3.95 -14.16 16.68
C GLU A 167 3.02 -13.10 16.08
N SER A 168 2.66 -13.21 14.80
CA SER A 168 1.80 -12.25 14.10
C SER A 168 0.34 -12.31 14.59
N LEU A 169 -0.09 -13.46 15.11
CA LEU A 169 -1.43 -13.67 15.68
C LEU A 169 -1.50 -13.34 17.17
N GLY A 170 -0.38 -12.99 17.79
CA GLY A 170 -0.24 -12.62 19.20
C GLY A 170 0.52 -13.65 20.02
N SER A 171 0.94 -13.22 21.22
CA SER A 171 1.66 -14.08 22.17
C SER A 171 0.86 -15.35 22.45
N ASN A 172 1.53 -16.49 22.35
CA ASN A 172 0.99 -17.82 22.66
C ASN A 172 0.07 -18.45 21.61
N THR A 173 0.21 -18.07 20.33
CA THR A 173 -0.54 -18.69 19.23
C THR A 173 0.33 -19.66 18.43
N GLY A 174 -0.05 -20.93 18.34
CA GLY A 174 0.66 -21.91 17.50
C GLY A 174 0.56 -21.56 16.02
N ALA A 175 1.65 -21.76 15.27
CA ALA A 175 1.67 -21.52 13.83
C ALA A 175 0.98 -22.65 13.07
N SER A 176 0.16 -22.28 12.08
CA SER A 176 -0.37 -23.21 11.09
C SER A 176 0.69 -23.55 10.02
N ALA A 177 0.54 -24.69 9.35
CA ALA A 177 1.54 -25.19 8.39
C ALA A 177 1.84 -24.21 7.22
N ASP A 178 0.87 -23.39 6.83
CA ASP A 178 0.99 -22.35 5.80
C ASP A 178 1.76 -21.09 6.24
N ALA A 179 2.11 -20.98 7.53
CA ALA A 179 2.87 -19.86 8.08
C ALA A 179 4.26 -20.28 8.60
N ILE A 180 4.65 -21.54 8.40
CA ILE A 180 5.93 -22.09 8.88
C ILE A 180 6.88 -22.20 7.69
N VAL A 181 7.74 -21.20 7.55
CA VAL A 181 8.82 -21.21 6.55
C VAL A 181 9.83 -22.30 6.89
N VAL A 182 10.11 -23.18 5.93
CA VAL A 182 11.07 -24.28 6.12
C VAL A 182 12.42 -23.96 5.48
N SER A 183 13.49 -24.44 6.10
CA SER A 183 14.88 -24.21 5.69
C SER A 183 15.66 -25.52 5.62
N ASP A 184 16.78 -25.50 4.90
CA ASP A 184 17.70 -26.64 4.88
C ASP A 184 18.11 -27.09 6.29
N GLY A 185 18.12 -28.40 6.49
CA GLY A 185 18.50 -29.02 7.73
C GLY A 185 17.36 -29.11 8.74
N ASP A 186 16.22 -28.46 8.52
CA ASP A 186 15.08 -28.55 9.43
C ASP A 186 14.59 -30.01 9.54
N PHE A 187 14.37 -30.42 10.78
CA PHE A 187 13.76 -31.70 11.10
C PHE A 187 12.31 -31.49 11.52
N ILE A 188 11.39 -32.03 10.73
CA ILE A 188 9.96 -31.87 10.86
C ILE A 188 9.40 -33.22 11.34
N ASP A 189 8.81 -33.25 12.54
CA ASP A 189 8.22 -34.46 13.09
C ASP A 189 6.70 -34.29 13.18
N ILE A 190 5.97 -35.11 12.42
CA ILE A 190 4.51 -35.06 12.29
C ILE A 190 3.92 -36.30 12.97
N ALA A 191 2.94 -36.11 13.85
CA ALA A 191 2.31 -37.20 14.58
C ALA A 191 0.79 -37.12 14.55
N HIS A 192 0.15 -38.21 14.14
CA HIS A 192 -1.29 -38.43 14.24
C HIS A 192 -1.62 -39.24 15.50
N TYR A 193 -2.73 -38.92 16.12
CA TYR A 193 -3.22 -39.61 17.32
C TYR A 193 -4.67 -40.06 17.11
N SER A 194 -5.01 -41.28 17.54
CA SER A 194 -6.41 -41.72 17.53
C SER A 194 -7.23 -41.11 18.67
N ASP A 195 -6.58 -40.71 19.77
CA ASP A 195 -7.23 -40.03 20.89
C ASP A 195 -7.20 -38.51 20.66
N PRO A 196 -8.35 -37.83 20.46
CA PRO A 196 -8.39 -36.38 20.29
C PRO A 196 -7.96 -35.62 21.55
N ASN A 197 -7.86 -36.27 22.70
CA ASN A 197 -7.45 -35.64 23.96
C ASN A 197 -6.00 -35.97 24.36
N PHE A 198 -5.19 -36.53 23.46
CA PHE A 198 -3.82 -36.95 23.76
C PHE A 198 -3.00 -35.84 24.45
N TYR A 199 -3.18 -34.59 24.02
CA TYR A 199 -2.44 -33.42 24.49
C TYR A 199 -2.70 -33.03 25.95
N HIS A 200 -3.78 -33.52 26.56
CA HIS A 200 -4.06 -33.29 27.99
C HIS A 200 -3.25 -34.21 28.92
N ASP A 201 -2.59 -35.23 28.37
CA ASP A 201 -1.80 -36.17 29.16
C ASP A 201 -0.38 -35.64 29.41
N GLU A 202 0.11 -35.80 30.64
CA GLU A 202 1.46 -35.40 31.06
C GLU A 202 2.57 -36.12 30.28
N LEU A 203 2.28 -37.31 29.73
CA LEU A 203 3.21 -38.10 28.91
C LEU A 203 3.11 -37.79 27.42
N SER A 204 2.30 -36.81 27.02
CA SER A 204 2.14 -36.44 25.60
C SER A 204 3.32 -35.67 25.03
N GLY A 205 3.67 -35.92 23.77
CA GLY A 205 4.73 -35.19 23.07
C GLY A 205 5.73 -36.05 22.32
N TYR A 206 6.82 -35.41 21.89
CA TYR A 206 7.74 -35.96 20.90
C TYR A 206 8.98 -36.55 21.53
N ARG A 207 9.26 -37.84 21.29
CA ARG A 207 10.46 -38.49 21.81
C ARG A 207 11.63 -38.35 20.85
N TYR A 208 12.81 -38.12 21.43
CA TYR A 208 14.07 -38.05 20.70
C TYR A 208 15.21 -38.75 21.44
N PHE A 209 16.26 -39.08 20.69
CA PHE A 209 17.56 -39.41 21.26
C PHE A 209 18.40 -38.14 21.42
N TYR A 210 19.21 -38.10 22.47
CA TYR A 210 19.98 -36.92 22.86
C TYR A 210 21.48 -37.22 22.94
N GLY A 211 22.28 -36.26 22.48
CA GLY A 211 23.73 -36.26 22.65
C GLY A 211 24.14 -35.86 24.07
N ALA A 212 25.44 -35.97 24.37
CA ALA A 212 25.99 -35.65 25.68
C ALA A 212 25.74 -34.20 26.13
N SER A 213 25.64 -33.25 25.19
CA SER A 213 25.32 -31.84 25.44
C SER A 213 23.82 -31.51 25.43
N GLY A 214 22.94 -32.52 25.35
CA GLY A 214 21.49 -32.33 25.47
C GLY A 214 20.76 -31.87 24.20
N GLN A 215 21.44 -31.84 23.04
CA GLN A 215 20.82 -31.66 21.73
C GLN A 215 20.20 -32.95 21.22
N ILE A 216 19.16 -32.84 20.39
CA ILE A 216 18.62 -33.95 19.60
C ILE A 216 19.72 -34.47 18.67
N VAL A 217 19.87 -35.79 18.60
CA VAL A 217 20.79 -36.46 17.67
C VAL A 217 20.07 -37.51 16.86
N HIS A 218 20.43 -37.62 15.59
CA HIS A 218 19.89 -38.61 14.67
C HIS A 218 20.86 -39.76 14.37
N SER A 219 22.10 -39.63 14.85
CA SER A 219 23.10 -40.68 14.78
C SER A 219 24.05 -40.68 15.97
N TYR A 220 24.50 -41.86 16.37
CA TYR A 220 25.67 -42.09 17.21
C TYR A 220 26.79 -42.77 16.42
N VAL A 221 28.02 -42.63 16.91
CA VAL A 221 29.17 -43.42 16.48
C VAL A 221 29.66 -44.22 17.69
N ALA A 222 29.85 -45.53 17.52
CA ALA A 222 30.30 -46.44 18.57
C ALA A 222 31.38 -47.38 18.02
N ALA A 223 32.30 -47.82 18.89
CA ALA A 223 33.29 -48.82 18.52
C ALA A 223 32.75 -50.25 18.78
N PRO A 224 33.03 -51.22 17.90
CA PRO A 224 32.68 -52.62 18.12
C PRO A 224 33.16 -53.14 19.48
N GLY A 225 32.29 -53.88 20.17
CA GLY A 225 32.58 -54.51 21.46
C GLY A 225 32.71 -53.55 22.65
N THR A 226 32.46 -52.25 22.46
CA THR A 226 32.51 -51.24 23.53
C THR A 226 31.11 -50.86 24.02
N ASP A 227 31.00 -50.59 25.32
CA ASP A 227 29.77 -50.04 25.89
C ASP A 227 29.67 -48.55 25.50
N PHE A 228 28.51 -48.13 25.01
CA PHE A 228 28.21 -46.73 24.78
C PHE A 228 26.84 -46.35 25.37
N THR A 229 26.73 -45.10 25.80
CA THR A 229 25.52 -44.56 26.43
C THR A 229 24.68 -43.82 25.40
N ALA A 230 23.41 -44.21 25.25
CA ALA A 230 22.39 -43.42 24.56
C ALA A 230 21.44 -42.80 25.59
N LYS A 231 20.76 -41.70 25.21
CA LYS A 231 19.79 -41.01 26.08
C LYS A 231 18.50 -40.75 25.32
N VAL A 232 17.38 -41.06 25.94
CA VAL A 232 16.02 -40.79 25.43
C VAL A 232 15.38 -39.70 26.29
N GLY A 233 14.70 -38.78 25.64
CA GLY A 233 13.87 -37.78 26.29
C GLY A 233 12.64 -37.47 25.44
N ARG A 234 11.73 -36.69 26.01
CA ARG A 234 10.52 -36.23 25.35
C ARG A 234 10.44 -34.72 25.43
N VAL A 235 10.09 -34.09 24.33
CA VAL A 235 9.70 -32.69 24.28
C VAL A 235 8.18 -32.60 24.35
N ALA A 236 7.69 -31.84 25.32
CA ALA A 236 6.28 -31.51 25.47
C ALA A 236 6.05 -30.00 25.24
N ALA A 237 4.86 -29.65 24.77
CA ALA A 237 4.44 -28.26 24.67
C ALA A 237 4.04 -27.74 26.05
N ASP A 238 4.51 -26.56 26.41
CA ASP A 238 3.95 -25.75 27.48
C ASP A 238 2.97 -24.76 26.84
N LEU A 239 1.69 -25.10 26.87
CA LEU A 239 0.63 -24.29 26.26
C LEU A 239 0.39 -22.97 27.02
N ASP A 240 0.75 -22.91 28.31
CA ASP A 240 0.59 -21.70 29.12
C ASP A 240 1.75 -20.72 28.86
N ALA A 241 2.97 -21.24 28.70
CA ALA A 241 4.17 -20.46 28.45
C ALA A 241 4.54 -20.34 26.97
N ALA A 242 3.76 -20.94 26.05
CA ALA A 242 3.99 -20.90 24.62
C ALA A 242 5.40 -21.31 24.20
N SER A 243 5.87 -22.41 24.80
CA SER A 243 7.24 -22.89 24.62
C SER A 243 7.26 -24.41 24.65
N THR A 244 8.45 -24.99 24.58
CA THR A 244 8.63 -26.41 24.83
C THR A 244 9.61 -26.65 25.96
N PHE A 245 9.48 -27.80 26.61
CA PHE A 245 10.42 -28.28 27.61
C PHE A 245 10.78 -29.74 27.36
N THR A 246 12.00 -30.12 27.72
CA THR A 246 12.49 -31.49 27.58
C THR A 246 12.44 -32.21 28.92
N VAL A 247 11.89 -33.43 28.90
CA VAL A 247 11.78 -34.34 30.06
C VAL A 247 12.60 -35.60 29.78
N ALA A 248 13.33 -36.08 30.78
CA ALA A 248 13.96 -37.40 30.71
C ALA A 248 12.90 -38.49 30.70
N GLU A 249 13.10 -39.55 29.92
CA GLU A 249 12.12 -40.62 29.75
C GLU A 249 12.60 -41.90 30.45
N PRO A 250 12.30 -42.12 31.75
CA PRO A 250 12.69 -43.33 32.46
C PRO A 250 11.79 -44.52 32.14
N GLY A 251 12.34 -45.73 32.19
CA GLY A 251 11.58 -46.97 31.99
C GLY A 251 11.13 -47.24 30.55
N CYS A 252 11.55 -46.43 29.58
CA CYS A 252 11.29 -46.67 28.17
C CYS A 252 12.01 -47.92 27.70
N THR A 253 11.28 -48.87 27.11
CA THR A 253 11.90 -50.06 26.51
C THR A 253 12.57 -49.67 25.20
N VAL A 254 13.88 -49.90 25.12
CA VAL A 254 14.68 -49.62 23.94
C VAL A 254 14.97 -50.91 23.20
N TYR A 255 14.81 -50.85 21.89
CA TYR A 255 15.05 -51.94 20.97
C TYR A 255 16.21 -51.59 20.04
N ARG A 256 16.88 -52.63 19.58
CA ARG A 256 17.92 -52.59 18.56
C ARG A 256 17.48 -53.36 17.32
N THR A 257 17.81 -52.81 16.17
CA THR A 257 17.67 -53.49 14.88
C THR A 257 18.83 -53.15 13.94
N ASP A 258 19.12 -54.02 12.97
CA ASP A 258 20.06 -53.78 11.86
C ASP A 258 19.35 -53.22 10.61
N LYS A 259 18.01 -53.18 10.62
CA LYS A 259 17.17 -52.62 9.55
C LYS A 259 16.02 -51.82 10.15
N VAL A 260 15.66 -50.71 9.52
CA VAL A 260 14.56 -49.85 9.99
C VAL A 260 13.23 -50.63 10.12
N ASP A 261 13.03 -51.66 9.29
CA ASP A 261 11.79 -52.45 9.22
C ASP A 261 11.93 -53.90 9.71
N ALA A 262 12.88 -54.19 10.61
CA ALA A 262 13.08 -55.56 11.04
C ALA A 262 11.84 -56.13 11.75
N VAL A 263 11.41 -57.30 11.28
CA VAL A 263 10.25 -58.04 11.80
C VAL A 263 10.45 -58.46 13.27
N LEU A 264 11.69 -58.59 13.72
CA LEU A 264 12.06 -59.07 15.06
C LEU A 264 13.15 -58.18 15.69
N PRO A 265 12.75 -57.03 16.27
CA PRO A 265 13.66 -56.16 17.00
C PRO A 265 14.18 -56.84 18.29
N VAL A 266 15.43 -56.57 18.66
CA VAL A 266 16.05 -57.09 19.88
C VAL A 266 15.87 -56.08 21.01
N GLN A 267 15.15 -56.44 22.07
CA GLN A 267 15.09 -55.61 23.27
C GLN A 267 16.48 -55.57 23.94
N ILE A 268 17.02 -54.38 24.14
CA ILE A 268 18.34 -54.20 24.78
C ILE A 268 18.24 -53.76 26.25
N GLY A 269 17.10 -53.19 26.66
CA GLY A 269 16.87 -52.83 28.06
C GLY A 269 15.81 -51.75 28.22
N THR A 270 15.77 -51.15 29.42
CA THR A 270 14.94 -49.97 29.72
C THR A 270 15.80 -48.81 30.16
N THR A 271 15.40 -47.59 29.83
CA THR A 271 16.10 -46.37 30.25
C THR A 271 16.08 -46.17 31.77
N GLN A 272 17.14 -45.56 32.29
CA GLN A 272 17.32 -45.20 33.69
C GLN A 272 16.54 -43.92 34.05
N ALA A 273 16.60 -43.52 35.33
CA ALA A 273 15.89 -42.33 35.85
C ALA A 273 16.18 -41.03 35.07
N ASP A 274 17.39 -40.91 34.52
CA ASP A 274 17.84 -39.75 33.73
C ASP A 274 17.62 -39.91 32.22
N GLY A 275 16.92 -40.98 31.80
CA GLY A 275 16.64 -41.32 30.40
C GLY A 275 17.78 -42.05 29.69
N THR A 276 18.88 -42.39 30.38
CA THR A 276 20.03 -43.06 29.75
C THR A 276 19.83 -44.57 29.62
N ILE A 277 20.48 -45.17 28.62
CA ILE A 277 20.61 -46.61 28.47
C ILE A 277 22.01 -46.98 27.99
N GLN A 278 22.56 -48.08 28.51
CA GLN A 278 23.79 -48.67 28.01
C GLN A 278 23.47 -49.64 26.88
N ALA A 279 24.20 -49.52 25.78
CA ALA A 279 24.09 -50.41 24.64
C ALA A 279 25.48 -50.86 24.20
N ARG A 280 25.53 -52.04 23.57
CA ARG A 280 26.75 -52.64 23.05
C ARG A 280 26.48 -53.32 21.72
N PHE A 281 27.40 -53.14 20.79
CA PHE A 281 27.37 -53.75 19.47
C PHE A 281 28.70 -54.44 19.23
N ASP A 282 28.69 -55.76 19.11
CA ASP A 282 29.94 -56.53 18.98
C ASP A 282 30.49 -56.53 17.55
N GLU A 283 29.62 -56.40 16.55
CA GLU A 283 29.99 -56.44 15.13
C GLU A 283 29.92 -55.04 14.51
N PRO A 284 30.85 -54.67 13.61
CA PRO A 284 30.73 -53.48 12.79
C PRO A 284 29.46 -53.49 11.95
N GLY A 285 28.83 -52.34 11.78
CA GLY A 285 27.60 -52.23 11.01
C GLY A 285 26.83 -50.93 11.23
N VAL A 286 25.76 -50.76 10.47
CA VAL A 286 24.75 -49.74 10.72
C VAL A 286 23.62 -50.40 11.50
N TYR A 287 23.38 -49.90 12.70
CA TYR A 287 22.29 -50.32 13.54
C TYR A 287 21.36 -49.15 13.82
N TYR A 288 20.24 -49.47 14.45
CA TYR A 288 19.29 -48.49 14.91
C TYR A 288 18.84 -48.82 16.31
N LEU A 289 18.75 -47.79 17.15
CA LEU A 289 18.02 -47.87 18.40
C LEU A 289 16.67 -47.19 18.22
N TYR A 290 15.64 -47.76 18.83
CA TYR A 290 14.34 -47.14 18.80
C TYR A 290 13.51 -47.42 20.04
N VAL A 291 12.56 -46.53 20.28
CA VAL A 291 11.52 -46.63 21.31
C VAL A 291 10.18 -46.40 20.63
N ASN A 292 9.16 -47.18 21.01
CA ASN A 292 7.80 -46.91 20.59
C ASN A 292 7.23 -45.72 21.38
N GLY A 293 6.14 -45.14 20.89
CA GLY A 293 5.27 -44.31 21.70
C GLY A 293 4.72 -45.08 22.90
N SER A 294 4.37 -44.35 23.96
CA SER A 294 3.79 -44.94 25.17
C SER A 294 2.35 -44.49 25.38
N GLN A 295 1.66 -45.31 26.17
CA GLN A 295 0.37 -44.92 26.70
C GLN A 295 0.52 -43.69 27.61
N GLY A 296 -0.57 -42.95 27.75
CA GLY A 296 -0.65 -41.84 28.69
C GLY A 296 -0.61 -42.30 30.14
N LYS A 297 -0.39 -41.35 31.05
CA LYS A 297 -0.49 -41.56 32.49
C LYS A 297 -1.95 -41.66 32.94
N SER A 298 -2.82 -40.90 32.31
CA SER A 298 -4.25 -40.77 32.63
C SER A 298 -5.16 -41.44 31.59
N THR A 299 -4.58 -41.97 30.51
CA THR A 299 -5.29 -42.67 29.43
C THR A 299 -4.56 -43.95 29.02
N THR A 300 -5.29 -44.90 28.42
CA THR A 300 -4.70 -46.09 27.79
C THR A 300 -4.38 -45.85 26.30
N ALA A 301 -4.71 -44.69 25.77
CA ALA A 301 -4.32 -44.27 24.42
C ALA A 301 -2.83 -43.97 24.35
N LEU A 302 -2.25 -44.12 23.15
CA LEU A 302 -0.88 -43.73 22.85
C LEU A 302 -0.83 -42.22 22.67
N VAL A 303 0.04 -41.54 23.44
CA VAL A 303 0.07 -40.06 23.49
C VAL A 303 1.43 -39.47 23.15
N SER A 304 2.45 -40.32 22.98
CA SER A 304 3.79 -39.89 22.58
C SER A 304 4.24 -40.54 21.28
N THR A 305 5.15 -39.86 20.58
CA THR A 305 5.74 -40.35 19.34
C THR A 305 6.78 -41.45 19.62
N PRO A 306 7.08 -42.31 18.62
CA PRO A 306 8.29 -43.13 18.68
C PRO A 306 9.54 -42.23 18.55
N ALA A 307 10.70 -42.77 18.94
CA ALA A 307 11.98 -42.19 18.58
C ALA A 307 12.87 -43.23 17.92
N PHE A 308 13.64 -42.79 16.94
CA PHE A 308 14.65 -43.59 16.26
C PHE A 308 16.00 -42.88 16.30
N VAL A 309 17.09 -43.63 16.27
CA VAL A 309 18.43 -43.10 16.06
C VAL A 309 19.28 -44.13 15.35
N ARG A 310 20.10 -43.68 14.40
CA ARG A 310 21.07 -44.54 13.74
C ARG A 310 22.32 -44.70 14.60
N VAL A 311 22.97 -45.85 14.55
CA VAL A 311 24.26 -46.05 15.21
C VAL A 311 25.24 -46.64 14.22
N TYR A 312 26.29 -45.88 13.91
CA TYR A 312 27.40 -46.34 13.11
C TYR A 312 28.40 -47.04 14.02
N VAL A 313 28.47 -48.37 13.91
CA VAL A 313 29.39 -49.20 14.69
C VAL A 313 30.60 -49.50 13.82
N THR A 314 31.73 -48.89 14.15
CA THR A 314 32.92 -48.94 13.30
C THR A 314 34.20 -48.60 14.08
N ASP A 315 35.32 -49.17 13.64
CA ASP A 315 36.66 -48.74 14.06
C ASP A 315 37.20 -47.60 13.17
N ALA A 316 36.49 -47.26 12.09
CA ALA A 316 36.91 -46.24 11.14
C ALA A 316 36.88 -44.85 11.79
N SER A 317 38.06 -44.27 11.96
CA SER A 317 38.23 -42.97 12.63
C SER A 317 37.62 -41.79 11.86
N GLY A 318 37.41 -41.94 10.55
CA GLY A 318 36.92 -40.89 9.66
C GLY A 318 35.39 -40.71 9.65
N VAL A 319 34.61 -41.65 10.22
CA VAL A 319 33.13 -41.61 10.07
C VAL A 319 32.53 -40.36 10.71
N GLN A 320 32.98 -39.99 11.91
CA GLN A 320 32.52 -38.73 12.53
C GLN A 320 32.91 -37.51 11.69
N GLN A 321 34.11 -37.51 11.09
CA GLN A 321 34.56 -36.43 10.22
C GLN A 321 33.68 -36.28 8.98
N LEU A 322 33.25 -37.40 8.38
CA LEU A 322 32.35 -37.42 7.23
C LEU A 322 30.95 -36.93 7.60
N ILE A 323 30.42 -37.31 8.77
CA ILE A 323 29.15 -36.79 9.31
C ILE A 323 29.23 -35.26 9.46
N ASP A 324 30.30 -34.76 10.07
CA ASP A 324 30.48 -33.32 10.27
C ASP A 324 30.68 -32.57 8.94
N ALA A 325 31.37 -33.18 7.97
CA ALA A 325 31.55 -32.63 6.63
C ALA A 325 30.23 -32.54 5.85
N LEU A 326 29.40 -33.59 5.91
CA LEU A 326 28.05 -33.57 5.34
C LEU A 326 27.17 -32.50 5.97
N ALA A 327 27.22 -32.33 7.29
CA ALA A 327 26.47 -31.29 7.98
C ALA A 327 26.90 -29.88 7.54
N ARG A 328 28.21 -29.65 7.33
CA ARG A 328 28.73 -28.38 6.79
C ARG A 328 28.31 -28.16 5.34
N ALA A 329 28.47 -29.17 4.48
CA ALA A 329 28.14 -29.09 3.06
C ALA A 329 26.65 -28.81 2.83
N ARG A 330 25.76 -29.49 3.57
CA ARG A 330 24.32 -29.24 3.54
C ARG A 330 23.98 -27.82 3.95
N ARG A 331 24.45 -27.39 5.13
CA ARG A 331 24.26 -26.01 5.62
C ARG A 331 24.69 -25.00 4.57
N ASP A 332 25.87 -25.18 4.00
CA ASP A 332 26.43 -24.26 3.03
C ASP A 332 25.57 -24.17 1.76
N LEU A 333 25.14 -25.32 1.23
CA LEU A 333 24.17 -25.39 0.13
C LEU A 333 22.85 -24.71 0.49
N GLY A 334 22.30 -25.00 1.67
CA GLY A 334 21.03 -24.45 2.16
C GLY A 334 21.06 -22.94 2.37
N THR A 335 22.21 -22.40 2.78
CA THR A 335 22.38 -20.94 2.93
C THR A 335 22.68 -20.20 1.63
N THR A 336 22.92 -20.93 0.54
CA THR A 336 23.25 -20.35 -0.77
C THR A 336 22.04 -20.36 -1.69
N VAL A 337 21.65 -19.18 -2.16
CA VAL A 337 20.46 -18.98 -2.99
C VAL A 337 20.62 -19.68 -4.35
N LEU A 338 19.57 -20.36 -4.81
CA LEU A 338 19.48 -20.86 -6.17
C LEU A 338 18.89 -19.75 -7.06
N SER A 339 19.69 -19.18 -7.96
CA SER A 339 19.18 -18.13 -8.84
C SER A 339 19.25 -18.52 -10.32
N SER A 340 18.09 -18.56 -10.97
CA SER A 340 17.95 -18.64 -12.43
C SER A 340 18.05 -17.26 -13.10
N ALA A 341 17.78 -16.19 -12.35
CA ALA A 341 17.87 -14.79 -12.80
C ALA A 341 19.28 -14.19 -12.65
N GLY A 342 20.22 -14.96 -12.09
CA GLY A 342 21.55 -14.46 -11.77
C GLY A 342 21.55 -13.48 -10.59
N ALA A 343 22.47 -12.52 -10.62
CA ALA A 343 22.70 -11.60 -9.50
C ALA A 343 21.52 -10.66 -9.22
N ASP A 344 20.69 -10.35 -10.23
CA ASP A 344 19.61 -9.35 -10.11
C ASP A 344 18.46 -9.80 -9.20
N GLY A 345 18.25 -11.12 -9.09
CA GLY A 345 17.22 -11.71 -8.23
C GLY A 345 17.70 -12.06 -6.82
N VAL A 346 18.90 -11.61 -6.42
CA VAL A 346 19.50 -11.98 -5.14
C VAL A 346 20.00 -10.74 -4.42
N ALA A 347 19.69 -10.60 -3.13
CA ALA A 347 20.19 -9.51 -2.32
C ALA A 347 21.74 -9.53 -2.23
N PRO A 348 22.43 -8.37 -2.25
CA PRO A 348 23.90 -8.32 -2.23
C PRO A 348 24.58 -8.95 -1.02
N SER A 349 23.89 -9.03 0.12
CA SER A 349 24.36 -9.72 1.33
C SER A 349 24.31 -11.25 1.24
N LYS A 350 23.66 -11.80 0.22
CA LYS A 350 23.51 -13.24 0.00
C LYS A 350 24.44 -13.71 -1.12
N SER A 351 24.83 -14.97 -1.01
CA SER A 351 25.56 -15.67 -2.07
C SER A 351 24.59 -16.53 -2.87
N TRP A 352 24.84 -16.66 -4.17
CA TRP A 352 24.06 -17.51 -5.05
C TRP A 352 24.93 -18.35 -5.98
N VAL A 353 24.35 -19.43 -6.49
CA VAL A 353 24.90 -20.28 -7.55
C VAL A 353 23.81 -20.63 -8.57
N ASP A 354 24.24 -21.08 -9.75
CA ASP A 354 23.31 -21.61 -10.75
C ASP A 354 22.83 -23.04 -10.44
N ALA A 355 21.78 -23.47 -11.15
CA ALA A 355 21.16 -24.78 -10.94
C ALA A 355 22.10 -25.95 -11.20
N ALA A 356 22.97 -25.86 -12.21
CA ALA A 356 23.89 -26.94 -12.56
C ALA A 356 24.96 -27.16 -11.48
N THR A 357 25.47 -26.07 -10.91
CA THR A 357 26.43 -26.08 -9.80
C THR A 357 25.80 -26.68 -8.55
N ALA A 358 24.59 -26.22 -8.18
CA ALA A 358 23.87 -26.76 -7.04
C ALA A 358 23.59 -28.26 -7.18
N VAL A 359 23.11 -28.73 -8.35
CA VAL A 359 22.86 -30.16 -8.61
C VAL A 359 24.12 -31.00 -8.49
N THR A 360 25.26 -30.49 -8.97
CA THR A 360 26.55 -31.19 -8.86
C THR A 360 26.96 -31.35 -7.40
N PHE A 361 26.84 -30.28 -6.59
CA PHE A 361 27.17 -30.35 -5.17
C PHE A 361 26.19 -31.24 -4.39
N LYS A 362 24.89 -31.17 -4.70
CA LYS A 362 23.86 -32.07 -4.16
C LYS A 362 24.19 -33.54 -4.42
N SER A 363 24.65 -33.85 -5.63
CA SER A 363 25.05 -35.21 -6.00
C SER A 363 26.24 -35.71 -5.18
N ALA A 364 27.23 -34.85 -4.92
CA ALA A 364 28.37 -35.20 -4.06
C ALA A 364 27.95 -35.42 -2.60
N ILE A 365 27.04 -34.59 -2.07
CA ILE A 365 26.43 -34.79 -0.74
C ILE A 365 25.70 -36.13 -0.67
N ALA A 366 24.90 -36.47 -1.69
CA ALA A 366 24.17 -37.74 -1.74
C ALA A 366 25.12 -38.96 -1.79
N GLN A 367 26.21 -38.88 -2.56
CA GLN A 367 27.22 -39.94 -2.63
C GLN A 367 27.98 -40.12 -1.30
N ALA A 368 28.34 -39.02 -0.66
CA ALA A 368 28.95 -39.05 0.67
C ALA A 368 27.99 -39.63 1.73
N GLN A 369 26.70 -39.30 1.66
CA GLN A 369 25.67 -39.89 2.53
C GLN A 369 25.49 -41.40 2.26
N ALA A 370 25.49 -41.82 0.99
CA ALA A 370 25.38 -43.23 0.63
C ALA A 370 26.56 -44.07 1.16
N THR A 371 27.75 -43.46 1.31
CA THR A 371 28.91 -44.11 1.94
C THR A 371 28.66 -44.40 3.43
N LEU A 372 27.93 -43.52 4.14
CA LEU A 372 27.53 -43.76 5.54
C LEU A 372 26.40 -44.79 5.64
N ASP A 373 25.43 -44.74 4.73
CA ASP A 373 24.23 -45.58 4.79
C ASP A 373 24.49 -47.02 4.31
N GLY A 374 25.61 -47.26 3.63
CA GLY A 374 26.05 -48.57 3.17
C GLY A 374 26.56 -49.51 4.27
N PRO A 375 27.03 -50.72 3.90
CA PRO A 375 27.76 -51.59 4.81
C PRO A 375 28.96 -50.86 5.43
N PRO A 376 29.44 -51.27 6.63
CA PRO A 376 30.44 -50.51 7.38
C PRO A 376 31.64 -50.14 6.50
N ALA A 377 31.74 -48.84 6.21
CA ALA A 377 32.70 -48.32 5.25
C ALA A 377 34.13 -48.56 5.74
N ALA A 378 35.00 -49.08 4.86
CA ALA A 378 36.42 -49.16 5.16
C ALA A 378 36.99 -47.74 5.27
N ASP A 379 38.09 -47.55 6.03
CA ASP A 379 38.75 -46.25 6.15
C ASP A 379 39.07 -45.61 4.78
N ALA A 380 39.38 -46.43 3.77
CA ALA A 380 39.65 -45.97 2.40
C ALA A 380 38.40 -45.37 1.72
N ASP A 381 37.22 -45.98 1.92
CA ASP A 381 35.97 -45.49 1.35
C ASP A 381 35.56 -44.18 2.00
N VAL A 382 35.68 -44.10 3.33
CA VAL A 382 35.40 -42.88 4.11
C VAL A 382 36.35 -41.74 3.69
N ALA A 383 37.65 -42.03 3.54
CA ALA A 383 38.63 -41.05 3.07
C ALA A 383 38.34 -40.59 1.64
N SER A 384 37.93 -41.48 0.75
CA SER A 384 37.55 -41.14 -0.63
C SER A 384 36.29 -40.26 -0.66
N ALA A 385 35.29 -40.57 0.16
CA ALA A 385 34.08 -39.77 0.28
C ALA A 385 34.37 -38.36 0.83
N LEU A 386 35.22 -38.26 1.86
CA LEU A 386 35.69 -36.98 2.39
C LEU A 386 36.41 -36.14 1.32
N GLY A 387 37.34 -36.74 0.57
CA GLY A 387 38.07 -36.05 -0.49
C GLY A 387 37.17 -35.60 -1.64
N SER A 388 36.23 -36.44 -2.05
CA SER A 388 35.29 -36.12 -3.13
C SER A 388 34.32 -35.00 -2.73
N LEU A 389 33.80 -35.05 -1.50
CA LEU A 389 32.92 -34.01 -0.97
C LEU A 389 33.66 -32.68 -0.81
N ALA A 390 34.91 -32.70 -0.32
CA ALA A 390 35.73 -31.50 -0.21
C ALA A 390 36.02 -30.87 -1.58
N ALA A 391 36.37 -31.67 -2.59
CA ALA A 391 36.59 -31.15 -3.94
C ALA A 391 35.31 -30.56 -4.57
N ALA A 392 34.15 -31.17 -4.33
CA ALA A 392 32.87 -30.63 -4.79
C ALA A 392 32.53 -29.33 -4.04
N GLN A 393 32.83 -29.25 -2.75
CA GLN A 393 32.65 -28.04 -1.95
C GLN A 393 33.56 -26.90 -2.45
N ASP A 394 34.82 -27.18 -2.77
CA ASP A 394 35.73 -26.16 -3.34
C ASP A 394 35.19 -25.60 -4.67
N VAL A 395 34.61 -26.46 -5.52
CA VAL A 395 33.97 -26.02 -6.78
C VAL A 395 32.72 -25.18 -6.51
N PHE A 396 31.89 -25.60 -5.55
CA PHE A 396 30.69 -24.87 -5.15
C PHE A 396 31.03 -23.50 -4.57
N ASP A 397 31.99 -23.43 -3.66
CA ASP A 397 32.48 -22.20 -3.04
C ASP A 397 33.09 -21.24 -4.07
N ALA A 398 33.86 -21.77 -5.02
CA ALA A 398 34.44 -20.96 -6.10
C ALA A 398 33.41 -20.41 -7.08
N ALA A 399 32.25 -21.08 -7.21
CA ALA A 399 31.16 -20.67 -8.09
C ALA A 399 30.21 -19.65 -7.45
N LYS A 400 30.27 -19.46 -6.12
CA LYS A 400 29.43 -18.48 -5.42
C LYS A 400 29.65 -17.07 -5.94
N GLN A 401 28.55 -16.39 -6.20
CA GLN A 401 28.53 -14.99 -6.61
C GLN A 401 27.69 -14.18 -5.63
N GLY A 402 28.01 -12.90 -5.48
CA GLY A 402 27.18 -11.96 -4.73
C GLY A 402 25.97 -11.53 -5.55
N GLY A 403 24.89 -11.14 -4.85
CA GLY A 403 23.76 -10.45 -5.46
C GLY A 403 24.13 -9.06 -6.00
N ALA A 404 23.33 -8.55 -6.94
CA ALA A 404 23.49 -7.22 -7.51
C ALA A 404 22.77 -6.18 -6.64
N ALA A 405 23.41 -5.02 -6.46
CA ALA A 405 22.84 -3.94 -5.66
C ALA A 405 21.96 -3.02 -6.52
N PRO A 406 20.73 -2.69 -6.09
CA PRO A 406 19.91 -1.69 -6.77
C PRO A 406 20.53 -0.29 -6.65
N ASP A 407 20.23 0.56 -7.64
CA ASP A 407 20.56 1.98 -7.58
C ASP A 407 19.65 2.68 -6.55
N SER A 408 20.15 2.77 -5.32
CA SER A 408 19.41 3.31 -4.17
C SER A 408 19.08 4.80 -4.32
N ASP A 409 19.92 5.55 -5.04
CA ASP A 409 19.70 6.97 -5.27
C ASP A 409 18.61 7.18 -6.33
N ALA A 410 18.66 6.41 -7.42
CA ALA A 410 17.62 6.43 -8.44
C ALA A 410 16.26 5.99 -7.89
N TYR A 411 16.23 4.91 -7.09
CA TYR A 411 15.01 4.43 -6.42
C TYR A 411 14.39 5.51 -5.54
N ARG A 412 15.18 6.10 -4.64
CA ARG A 412 14.72 7.16 -3.73
C ARG A 412 14.20 8.36 -4.50
N ALA A 413 14.93 8.80 -5.53
CA ALA A 413 14.51 9.92 -6.37
C ALA A 413 13.18 9.65 -7.07
N ALA A 414 12.94 8.42 -7.56
CA ALA A 414 11.68 8.03 -8.19
C ALA A 414 10.52 8.06 -7.19
N VAL A 415 10.69 7.49 -5.99
CA VAL A 415 9.66 7.49 -4.94
C VAL A 415 9.33 8.91 -4.46
N GLU A 416 10.35 9.76 -4.25
CA GLU A 416 10.17 11.16 -3.87
C GLU A 416 9.44 11.96 -4.97
N ALA A 417 9.79 11.73 -6.24
CA ALA A 417 9.13 12.39 -7.37
C ALA A 417 7.65 11.99 -7.48
N ALA A 418 7.33 10.71 -7.31
CA ALA A 418 5.96 10.20 -7.27
C ALA A 418 5.14 10.84 -6.14
N GLY A 419 5.71 10.89 -4.93
CA GLY A 419 5.10 11.55 -3.78
C GLY A 419 4.79 13.02 -4.06
N ALA A 420 5.77 13.74 -4.62
CA ALA A 420 5.62 15.15 -4.97
C ALA A 420 4.53 15.40 -6.02
N GLU A 421 4.43 14.55 -7.04
CA GLU A 421 3.41 14.66 -8.10
C GLU A 421 1.98 14.58 -7.52
N VAL A 422 1.71 13.56 -6.71
CA VAL A 422 0.38 13.33 -6.17
C VAL A 422 0.01 14.41 -5.13
N LEU A 423 0.98 14.85 -4.31
CA LEU A 423 0.76 15.94 -3.34
C LEU A 423 0.55 17.31 -3.99
N ALA A 424 1.23 17.57 -5.11
CA ALA A 424 1.09 18.83 -5.86
C ALA A 424 -0.25 18.92 -6.61
N THR A 425 -0.85 17.80 -6.96
CA THR A 425 -2.18 17.75 -7.58
C THR A 425 -3.22 18.35 -6.62
N ARG A 426 -4.28 19.03 -7.12
CA ARG A 426 -5.32 19.56 -6.22
C ARG A 426 -6.33 18.48 -5.82
N SER A 427 -6.73 18.46 -4.55
CA SER A 427 -7.82 17.59 -4.05
C SER A 427 -9.12 18.35 -4.05
N SER A 428 -10.19 17.71 -4.47
CA SER A 428 -11.55 18.23 -4.30
C SER A 428 -12.54 17.08 -4.20
N ALA A 429 -13.68 17.29 -3.53
CA ALA A 429 -14.75 16.30 -3.49
C ALA A 429 -15.58 16.28 -4.77
N ASP A 430 -15.83 17.45 -5.37
CA ASP A 430 -16.77 17.62 -6.48
C ASP A 430 -16.29 18.58 -7.59
N GLY A 431 -15.11 19.18 -7.44
CA GLY A 431 -14.51 20.10 -8.38
C GLY A 431 -15.11 21.51 -8.40
N ARG A 432 -16.07 21.85 -7.52
CA ARG A 432 -16.71 23.20 -7.50
C ARG A 432 -15.80 24.29 -6.96
N ASP A 433 -14.81 23.92 -6.17
CA ASP A 433 -13.75 24.77 -5.61
C ASP A 433 -12.49 24.79 -6.51
N VAL A 434 -12.55 24.16 -7.68
CA VAL A 434 -11.45 24.05 -8.65
C VAL A 434 -11.84 24.78 -9.93
N PRO A 435 -11.06 25.76 -10.44
CA PRO A 435 -11.32 26.35 -11.73
C PRO A 435 -11.15 25.32 -12.86
N PRO A 436 -11.89 25.48 -13.98
CA PRO A 436 -11.85 24.53 -15.11
C PRO A 436 -10.47 24.35 -15.75
N SER A 437 -9.57 25.31 -15.58
CA SER A 437 -8.18 25.27 -16.09
C SER A 437 -7.24 24.39 -15.27
N VAL A 438 -7.68 23.86 -14.13
CA VAL A 438 -6.86 23.07 -13.22
C VAL A 438 -7.46 21.68 -13.06
N SER A 439 -6.64 20.65 -13.26
CA SER A 439 -7.02 19.27 -12.96
C SER A 439 -7.00 19.01 -11.45
N TRP A 440 -7.89 18.13 -11.00
CA TRP A 440 -7.99 17.72 -9.61
C TRP A 440 -8.22 16.20 -9.50
N SER A 441 -7.85 15.66 -8.34
CA SER A 441 -8.09 14.27 -7.94
C SER A 441 -9.13 14.23 -6.82
N SER A 442 -9.93 13.17 -6.76
CA SER A 442 -10.74 12.93 -5.55
C SER A 442 -9.84 12.63 -4.34
N PRO A 443 -10.33 12.78 -3.09
CA PRO A 443 -9.58 12.38 -1.91
C PRO A 443 -9.23 10.88 -1.93
N GLN A 444 -10.13 10.04 -2.47
CA GLN A 444 -9.90 8.60 -2.58
C GLN A 444 -8.75 8.27 -3.54
N ALA A 445 -8.80 8.77 -4.79
CA ALA A 445 -7.75 8.51 -5.77
C ALA A 445 -6.37 8.97 -5.28
N ARG A 446 -6.33 10.09 -4.54
CA ARG A 446 -5.10 10.54 -3.86
C ARG A 446 -4.63 9.58 -2.78
N SER A 447 -5.55 9.11 -1.95
CA SER A 447 -5.24 8.17 -0.87
C SER A 447 -4.67 6.88 -1.44
N ASP A 448 -5.27 6.34 -2.50
CA ASP A 448 -4.85 5.11 -3.17
C ASP A 448 -3.43 5.26 -3.76
N ALA A 449 -3.16 6.38 -4.44
CA ALA A 449 -1.83 6.68 -4.96
C ALA A 449 -0.79 6.89 -3.85
N MET A 450 -1.16 7.54 -2.74
CA MET A 450 -0.27 7.67 -1.58
C MET A 450 0.02 6.34 -0.90
N ALA A 451 -0.92 5.41 -0.88
CA ALA A 451 -0.67 4.08 -0.34
C ALA A 451 0.46 3.37 -1.10
N ALA A 452 0.49 3.48 -2.44
CA ALA A 452 1.60 2.95 -3.25
C ALA A 452 2.94 3.65 -2.96
N VAL A 453 2.94 4.98 -2.77
CA VAL A 453 4.15 5.73 -2.36
C VAL A 453 4.64 5.27 -0.98
N TYR A 454 3.75 5.02 -0.03
CA TYR A 454 4.12 4.52 1.29
C TYR A 454 4.63 3.08 1.23
N ALA A 455 4.03 2.22 0.42
CA ALA A 455 4.52 0.85 0.20
C ALA A 455 5.95 0.87 -0.37
N ALA A 456 6.24 1.71 -1.36
CA ALA A 456 7.59 1.85 -1.91
C ALA A 456 8.60 2.42 -0.89
N ASN A 457 8.16 3.30 0.03
CA ASN A 457 9.01 3.79 1.13
C ASN A 457 9.23 2.74 2.22
N ALA A 458 8.27 1.84 2.47
CA ALA A 458 8.41 0.78 3.46
C ALA A 458 9.62 -0.12 3.15
N LEU A 459 9.94 -0.34 1.87
CA LEU A 459 11.14 -1.07 1.45
C LEU A 459 12.45 -0.38 1.87
N LEU A 460 12.48 0.96 1.86
CA LEU A 460 13.62 1.75 2.38
C LEU A 460 13.70 1.66 3.91
N ASP A 461 12.56 1.64 4.60
CA ASP A 461 12.49 1.55 6.06
C ASP A 461 12.88 0.16 6.57
N GLN A 462 12.36 -0.92 5.95
CA GLN A 462 12.71 -2.31 6.23
C GLN A 462 14.21 -2.55 6.05
N SER A 463 14.81 -1.99 4.99
CA SER A 463 16.26 -2.05 4.76
C SER A 463 17.06 -1.16 5.70
N SER A 464 16.45 -0.41 6.63
CA SER A 464 17.10 0.59 7.46
C SER A 464 17.92 1.61 6.63
N GLY A 465 17.45 1.91 5.43
CA GLY A 465 18.13 2.73 4.43
C GLY A 465 19.31 2.05 3.71
N GLN A 466 19.53 0.76 3.92
CA GLN A 466 20.61 -0.04 3.34
C GLN A 466 20.16 -0.90 2.15
N LEU A 467 19.29 -0.34 1.31
CA LEU A 467 18.70 -0.99 0.13
C LEU A 467 19.75 -1.73 -0.72
N ALA A 468 20.89 -1.08 -1.02
CA ALA A 468 22.03 -1.62 -1.77
C ALA A 468 22.74 -2.83 -1.12
N SER A 469 22.30 -3.32 0.05
CA SER A 469 22.88 -4.48 0.72
C SER A 469 21.86 -5.56 1.07
N THR A 470 20.59 -5.20 1.23
CA THR A 470 19.54 -6.10 1.73
C THR A 470 18.46 -6.42 0.71
N VAL A 471 18.30 -5.60 -0.33
CA VAL A 471 17.24 -5.73 -1.34
C VAL A 471 17.84 -6.05 -2.69
N SER A 472 17.23 -6.97 -3.43
CA SER A 472 17.67 -7.33 -4.79
C SER A 472 17.27 -6.27 -5.82
N VAL A 473 17.90 -6.28 -7.00
CA VAL A 473 17.51 -5.38 -8.11
C VAL A 473 16.05 -5.65 -8.53
N ARG A 474 15.67 -6.93 -8.61
CA ARG A 474 14.33 -7.35 -9.02
C ARG A 474 13.25 -6.86 -8.06
N GLU A 475 13.46 -6.97 -6.75
CA GLU A 475 12.53 -6.46 -5.73
C GLU A 475 12.33 -4.95 -5.85
N ALA A 476 13.43 -4.19 -6.00
CA ALA A 476 13.37 -2.75 -6.17
C ALA A 476 12.61 -2.35 -7.46
N ASP A 477 12.87 -3.05 -8.57
CA ASP A 477 12.19 -2.79 -9.85
C ASP A 477 10.70 -3.13 -9.77
N ALA A 478 10.32 -4.23 -9.11
CA ALA A 478 8.92 -4.61 -8.90
C ALA A 478 8.17 -3.58 -8.06
N ALA A 479 8.79 -3.05 -7.00
CA ALA A 479 8.21 -1.97 -6.20
C ALA A 479 7.99 -0.68 -7.02
N LEU A 480 8.95 -0.31 -7.88
CA LEU A 480 8.82 0.84 -8.78
C LEU A 480 7.74 0.62 -9.86
N ALA A 481 7.60 -0.59 -10.39
CA ALA A 481 6.55 -0.92 -11.35
C ALA A 481 5.15 -0.76 -10.75
N ARG A 482 4.93 -1.30 -9.53
CA ARG A 482 3.66 -1.15 -8.79
C ARG A 482 3.34 0.33 -8.50
N LEU A 483 4.37 1.12 -8.16
CA LEU A 483 4.23 2.56 -7.97
C LEU A 483 3.83 3.27 -9.27
N GLU A 484 4.47 2.96 -10.39
CA GLU A 484 4.13 3.57 -11.69
C GLU A 484 2.72 3.19 -12.15
N ASP A 485 2.28 1.95 -11.95
CA ASP A 485 0.90 1.52 -12.26
C ASP A 485 -0.13 2.33 -11.46
N ALA A 486 0.13 2.56 -10.17
CA ALA A 486 -0.71 3.40 -9.32
C ALA A 486 -0.73 4.86 -9.79
N LEU A 487 0.42 5.41 -10.23
CA LEU A 487 0.49 6.75 -10.81
C LEU A 487 -0.27 6.85 -12.14
N VAL A 488 -0.18 5.84 -13.00
CA VAL A 488 -0.96 5.78 -14.25
C VAL A 488 -2.46 5.82 -13.94
N ALA A 489 -2.92 5.01 -12.97
CA ALA A 489 -4.31 5.03 -12.53
C ALA A 489 -4.72 6.39 -11.93
N PHE A 490 -3.86 6.99 -11.10
CA PHE A 490 -4.08 8.31 -10.52
C PHE A 490 -4.23 9.41 -11.58
N ARG A 491 -3.30 9.45 -12.53
CA ARG A 491 -3.30 10.39 -13.67
C ARG A 491 -4.55 10.22 -14.53
N ALA A 492 -4.98 8.97 -14.77
CA ALA A 492 -6.21 8.67 -15.50
C ALA A 492 -7.48 9.10 -14.76
N ALA A 493 -7.46 9.15 -13.43
CA ALA A 493 -8.58 9.57 -12.59
C ALA A 493 -8.74 11.10 -12.46
N LEU A 494 -7.78 11.88 -12.97
CA LEU A 494 -7.82 13.35 -12.90
C LEU A 494 -8.98 13.93 -13.69
N LYS A 495 -9.67 14.90 -13.09
CA LYS A 495 -10.82 15.58 -13.68
C LYS A 495 -10.53 17.08 -13.81
N PRO A 496 -11.05 17.78 -14.83
CA PRO A 496 -11.02 19.24 -14.85
C PRO A 496 -11.96 19.81 -13.79
N GLY A 497 -11.70 21.04 -13.34
CA GLY A 497 -12.63 21.78 -12.48
C GLY A 497 -13.98 22.05 -13.14
N VAL A 498 -15.02 22.31 -12.34
CA VAL A 498 -16.39 22.51 -12.84
C VAL A 498 -16.53 23.91 -13.44
N VAL A 499 -17.11 23.99 -14.65
CA VAL A 499 -17.43 25.28 -15.28
C VAL A 499 -18.57 25.96 -14.53
N PRO A 500 -18.38 27.18 -14.00
CA PRO A 500 -19.38 27.85 -13.19
C PRO A 500 -20.59 28.32 -14.03
N ASP A 501 -21.81 28.11 -13.53
CA ASP A 501 -23.02 28.68 -14.14
C ASP A 501 -23.17 30.16 -13.76
N VAL A 502 -22.97 31.05 -14.73
CA VAL A 502 -23.04 32.51 -14.54
C VAL A 502 -24.46 33.08 -14.63
N THR A 503 -25.49 32.27 -14.86
CA THR A 503 -26.86 32.72 -15.09
C THR A 503 -27.40 33.52 -13.91
N VAL A 504 -27.21 33.01 -12.69
CA VAL A 504 -27.69 33.66 -11.46
C VAL A 504 -26.95 34.97 -11.22
N LEU A 505 -25.61 34.98 -11.34
CA LEU A 505 -24.79 36.18 -11.20
C LEU A 505 -25.19 37.27 -12.21
N SER A 506 -25.39 36.89 -13.48
CA SER A 506 -25.79 37.82 -14.55
C SER A 506 -27.16 38.45 -14.30
N ARG A 507 -28.11 37.67 -13.79
CA ARG A 507 -29.45 38.15 -13.40
C ARG A 507 -29.37 39.16 -12.26
N VAL A 508 -28.72 38.82 -11.15
CA VAL A 508 -28.68 39.69 -9.97
C VAL A 508 -27.89 40.98 -10.21
N VAL A 509 -26.84 40.93 -11.05
CA VAL A 509 -26.12 42.13 -11.50
C VAL A 509 -27.04 43.06 -12.30
N SER A 510 -27.84 42.51 -13.21
CA SER A 510 -28.80 43.27 -14.01
C SER A 510 -29.90 43.91 -13.13
N GLU A 511 -30.45 43.14 -12.19
CA GLU A 511 -31.46 43.61 -11.23
C GLU A 511 -30.90 44.70 -10.30
N ALA A 512 -29.66 44.53 -9.81
CA ALA A 512 -28.97 45.53 -9.00
C ALA A 512 -28.73 46.84 -9.76
N ALA A 513 -28.29 46.76 -11.02
CA ALA A 513 -28.11 47.92 -11.89
C ALA A 513 -29.45 48.64 -12.15
N ALA A 514 -30.53 47.88 -12.36
CA ALA A 514 -31.87 48.42 -12.55
C ALA A 514 -32.45 49.06 -11.29
N ALA A 515 -32.27 48.44 -10.11
CA ALA A 515 -32.74 48.95 -8.82
C ALA A 515 -32.21 50.36 -8.50
N LYS A 516 -31.01 50.66 -8.99
CA LYS A 516 -30.34 51.95 -8.84
C LYS A 516 -30.85 53.02 -9.82
N ALA A 517 -31.45 52.61 -10.93
CA ALA A 517 -31.89 53.53 -11.97
C ALA A 517 -32.98 54.48 -11.45
N GLY A 518 -32.78 55.78 -11.64
CA GLY A 518 -33.75 56.81 -11.22
C GLY A 518 -33.75 57.14 -9.72
N ILE A 519 -32.94 56.48 -8.90
CA ILE A 519 -32.76 56.82 -7.47
C ILE A 519 -31.72 57.93 -7.33
N GLN A 520 -32.08 59.01 -6.63
CA GLN A 520 -31.19 60.14 -6.37
C GLN A 520 -30.37 59.93 -5.09
N VAL A 521 -29.17 60.50 -5.02
CA VAL A 521 -28.40 60.57 -3.78
C VAL A 521 -28.73 61.89 -3.09
N SER A 522 -29.26 61.85 -1.87
CA SER A 522 -29.58 63.06 -1.10
C SER A 522 -28.55 63.30 -0.01
N ALA A 523 -28.12 64.55 0.13
CA ALA A 523 -27.21 64.99 1.18
C ALA A 523 -27.96 65.61 2.38
N LYS A 524 -29.28 65.79 2.27
CA LYS A 524 -30.12 66.48 3.27
C LYS A 524 -31.36 65.67 3.65
N SER A 525 -31.20 64.36 3.79
CA SER A 525 -32.24 63.43 4.22
C SER A 525 -33.57 63.58 3.45
N GLY A 526 -33.49 63.80 2.14
CA GLY A 526 -34.63 63.85 1.23
C GLY A 526 -35.25 65.23 1.01
N SER A 527 -34.84 66.24 1.79
CA SER A 527 -35.34 67.62 1.64
C SER A 527 -34.85 68.32 0.36
N ASP A 528 -33.79 67.80 -0.24
CA ASP A 528 -33.23 68.22 -1.53
C ASP A 528 -33.84 67.49 -2.73
N VAL A 529 -34.65 66.45 -2.50
CA VAL A 529 -35.23 65.59 -3.55
C VAL A 529 -36.75 65.82 -3.65
N PRO A 530 -37.32 66.05 -4.86
CA PRO A 530 -38.76 66.21 -5.07
C PRO A 530 -39.58 65.01 -4.55
N LYS A 531 -40.80 65.27 -4.08
CA LYS A 531 -41.74 64.21 -3.64
C LYS A 531 -42.04 63.16 -4.71
N THR A 532 -41.94 63.53 -5.99
CA THR A 532 -42.12 62.62 -7.13
C THR A 532 -40.93 61.70 -7.41
N ALA A 533 -39.79 61.89 -6.72
CA ALA A 533 -38.58 61.13 -6.91
C ALA A 533 -38.19 60.35 -5.64
N LYS A 534 -37.46 59.25 -5.84
CA LYS A 534 -36.91 58.43 -4.75
C LYS A 534 -35.44 58.76 -4.53
N TRP A 535 -34.98 58.66 -3.29
CA TRP A 535 -33.60 58.92 -2.92
C TRP A 535 -33.03 57.89 -1.95
N THR A 536 -31.71 57.84 -1.86
CA THR A 536 -30.94 57.07 -0.88
C THR A 536 -29.68 57.85 -0.42
N THR A 537 -28.94 57.32 0.54
CA THR A 537 -27.69 57.88 1.05
C THR A 537 -26.51 57.59 0.12
N SER A 538 -25.48 58.44 0.16
CA SER A 538 -24.22 58.18 -0.56
C SER A 538 -23.58 56.85 -0.16
N ALA A 539 -23.67 56.48 1.13
CA ALA A 539 -23.09 55.23 1.63
C ALA A 539 -23.76 54.00 1.01
N ALA A 540 -25.09 53.96 0.96
CA ALA A 540 -25.83 52.85 0.36
C ALA A 540 -25.57 52.73 -1.15
N PHE A 541 -25.50 53.87 -1.84
CA PHE A 541 -25.20 53.91 -3.28
C PHE A 541 -23.79 53.40 -3.60
N SER A 542 -22.79 53.84 -2.83
CA SER A 542 -21.40 53.37 -2.98
C SER A 542 -21.23 51.89 -2.62
N ALA A 543 -21.99 51.38 -1.65
CA ALA A 543 -21.97 49.97 -1.28
C ALA A 543 -22.47 49.06 -2.42
N LEU A 544 -23.59 49.43 -3.07
CA LEU A 544 -24.08 48.72 -4.25
C LEU A 544 -23.11 48.80 -5.43
N ASP A 545 -22.49 49.97 -5.67
CA ASP A 545 -21.46 50.13 -6.71
C ASP A 545 -20.22 49.27 -6.45
N SER A 546 -19.84 49.10 -5.19
CA SER A 546 -18.71 48.26 -4.81
C SER A 546 -19.02 46.78 -5.08
N ALA A 547 -20.23 46.32 -4.76
CA ALA A 547 -20.68 44.96 -5.06
C ALA A 547 -20.73 44.67 -6.57
N LEU A 548 -21.25 45.62 -7.37
CA LEU A 548 -21.24 45.51 -8.84
C LEU A 548 -19.82 45.48 -9.42
N SER A 549 -18.91 46.26 -8.85
CA SER A 549 -17.50 46.27 -9.26
C SER A 549 -16.78 44.97 -8.88
N ALA A 550 -17.12 44.35 -7.75
CA ALA A 550 -16.60 43.04 -7.37
C ALA A 550 -17.13 41.93 -8.30
N ALA A 551 -18.42 41.97 -8.66
CA ALA A 551 -19.00 41.06 -9.64
C ALA A 551 -18.33 41.14 -11.01
N ALA A 552 -17.99 42.35 -11.49
CA ALA A 552 -17.25 42.51 -12.74
C ALA A 552 -15.89 41.80 -12.71
N LYS A 553 -15.16 41.86 -11.57
CA LYS A 553 -13.89 41.14 -11.42
C LYS A 553 -14.06 39.62 -11.45
N VAL A 554 -15.14 39.11 -10.87
CA VAL A 554 -15.46 37.67 -10.94
C VAL A 554 -15.82 37.27 -12.38
N GLN A 555 -16.54 38.12 -13.12
CA GLN A 555 -16.81 37.88 -14.54
C GLN A 555 -15.52 37.87 -15.38
N ASP A 556 -14.56 38.74 -15.08
CA ASP A 556 -13.22 38.71 -15.72
C ASP A 556 -12.49 37.38 -15.43
N LYS A 557 -12.57 36.87 -14.19
CA LYS A 557 -12.02 35.55 -13.84
C LYS A 557 -12.71 34.40 -14.57
N VAL A 558 -14.04 34.46 -14.71
CA VAL A 558 -14.80 33.46 -15.49
C VAL A 558 -14.33 33.47 -16.94
N ALA A 559 -14.20 34.65 -17.55
CA ALA A 559 -13.70 34.77 -18.92
C ALA A 559 -12.26 34.23 -19.09
N ALA A 560 -11.45 34.30 -18.03
CA ALA A 560 -10.11 33.74 -17.99
C ALA A 560 -10.05 32.24 -17.63
N GLY A 561 -11.18 31.59 -17.31
CA GLY A 561 -11.21 30.18 -16.87
C GLY A 561 -10.58 29.93 -15.50
N THR A 562 -10.45 30.97 -14.67
CA THR A 562 -9.80 30.92 -13.35
C THR A 562 -10.77 31.10 -12.18
N ALA A 563 -12.05 31.35 -12.46
CA ALA A 563 -13.10 31.38 -11.43
C ALA A 563 -13.54 29.97 -11.03
N THR A 564 -13.82 29.77 -9.74
CA THR A 564 -14.50 28.57 -9.24
C THR A 564 -16.02 28.76 -9.23
N THR A 565 -16.78 27.66 -9.13
CA THR A 565 -18.23 27.70 -8.94
C THR A 565 -18.61 28.40 -7.64
N ILE A 566 -17.88 28.14 -6.56
CA ILE A 566 -18.11 28.78 -5.26
C ILE A 566 -17.92 30.30 -5.35
N GLU A 567 -16.86 30.77 -6.01
CA GLU A 567 -16.63 32.21 -6.18
C GLU A 567 -17.78 32.92 -6.94
N VAL A 568 -18.34 32.26 -7.96
CA VAL A 568 -19.45 32.80 -8.75
C VAL A 568 -20.76 32.81 -7.94
N ASP A 569 -21.06 31.72 -7.24
CA ASP A 569 -22.24 31.57 -6.40
C ASP A 569 -22.23 32.59 -5.24
N ASP A 570 -21.13 32.69 -4.50
CA ASP A 570 -20.96 33.64 -3.39
C ASP A 570 -21.08 35.09 -3.87
N GLN A 571 -20.49 35.40 -5.02
CA GLN A 571 -20.57 36.74 -5.59
C GLN A 571 -22.01 37.09 -6.03
N ALA A 572 -22.77 36.12 -6.53
CA ALA A 572 -24.17 36.32 -6.86
C ALA A 572 -25.00 36.62 -5.60
N VAL A 573 -24.77 35.88 -4.52
CA VAL A 573 -25.41 36.13 -3.21
C VAL A 573 -25.05 37.52 -2.68
N ALA A 574 -23.77 37.91 -2.73
CA ALA A 574 -23.32 39.21 -2.26
C ALA A 574 -23.96 40.38 -3.04
N VAL A 575 -24.12 40.26 -4.36
CA VAL A 575 -24.81 41.27 -5.18
C VAL A 575 -26.29 41.36 -4.81
N ALA A 576 -26.97 40.22 -4.64
CA ALA A 576 -28.37 40.18 -4.25
C ALA A 576 -28.60 40.84 -2.87
N GLN A 577 -27.75 40.52 -1.89
CA GLN A 577 -27.81 41.11 -0.56
C GLN A 577 -27.53 42.62 -0.59
N ALA A 578 -26.54 43.07 -1.37
CA ALA A 578 -26.24 44.50 -1.53
C ALA A 578 -27.41 45.26 -2.19
N ARG A 579 -28.06 44.66 -3.20
CA ARG A 579 -29.27 45.20 -3.81
C ARG A 579 -30.39 45.34 -2.79
N ASP A 580 -30.66 44.30 -2.01
CA ASP A 580 -31.76 44.30 -1.04
C ASP A 580 -31.52 45.30 0.09
N ALA A 581 -30.28 45.39 0.58
CA ALA A 581 -29.86 46.42 1.52
C ALA A 581 -30.03 47.83 0.93
N PHE A 582 -29.62 48.04 -0.32
CA PHE A 582 -29.82 49.31 -1.03
C PHE A 582 -31.31 49.66 -1.10
N LEU A 583 -32.17 48.74 -1.52
CA LEU A 583 -33.62 48.97 -1.66
C LEU A 583 -34.28 49.36 -0.31
N LYS A 584 -33.86 48.77 0.81
CA LYS A 584 -34.35 49.14 2.16
C LYS A 584 -34.04 50.59 2.54
N THR A 585 -33.01 51.20 1.96
CA THR A 585 -32.64 52.60 2.23
C THR A 585 -33.38 53.61 1.35
N VAL A 586 -34.08 53.16 0.31
CA VAL A 586 -34.75 54.02 -0.66
C VAL A 586 -36.00 54.64 -0.06
N LYS A 587 -36.10 55.97 -0.06
CA LYS A 587 -37.21 56.75 0.49
C LYS A 587 -37.74 57.76 -0.53
N ALA A 588 -38.99 58.20 -0.38
CA ALA A 588 -39.53 59.31 -1.18
C ALA A 588 -38.89 60.64 -0.75
N GLY A 589 -38.72 61.57 -1.69
CA GLY A 589 -38.28 62.94 -1.40
C GLY A 589 -39.32 63.71 -0.59
N THR A 590 -38.90 64.76 0.12
CA THR A 590 -39.80 65.59 0.95
C THR A 590 -39.90 67.03 0.47
N LYS A 591 -39.13 67.40 -0.56
CA LYS A 591 -39.17 68.73 -1.15
C LYS A 591 -40.55 68.97 -1.79
N ALA A 592 -41.31 69.90 -1.21
CA ALA A 592 -42.66 70.24 -1.65
C ALA A 592 -42.69 70.59 -3.15
N ASP A 593 -43.72 70.10 -3.84
CA ASP A 593 -43.98 70.49 -5.22
C ASP A 593 -44.28 71.99 -5.27
N ALA A 594 -43.74 72.66 -6.29
CA ALA A 594 -44.13 74.04 -6.56
C ALA A 594 -45.63 74.08 -6.87
N LYS A 595 -46.35 75.06 -6.29
CA LYS A 595 -47.82 75.20 -6.37
C LYS A 595 -48.33 75.14 -7.83
N PRO A 596 -49.49 74.50 -8.12
CA PRO A 596 -49.91 74.17 -9.47
C PRO A 596 -50.75 75.27 -10.14
N GLY A 597 -50.61 75.39 -11.47
CA GLY A 597 -51.52 76.09 -12.36
C GLY A 597 -51.55 75.43 -13.75
N GLU A 598 -52.65 74.73 -14.01
CA GLU A 598 -53.29 74.41 -15.31
C GLU A 598 -52.78 73.22 -16.19
N GLN A 599 -53.63 72.18 -16.26
CA GLN A 599 -53.67 71.00 -17.15
C GLN A 599 -54.64 71.29 -18.32
N ALA A 600 -54.68 70.65 -19.49
CA ALA A 600 -54.00 69.49 -20.08
C ALA A 600 -54.05 69.65 -21.62
N GLY A 601 -53.09 69.04 -22.33
CA GLY A 601 -53.13 68.96 -23.79
C GLY A 601 -51.77 68.59 -24.37
N ASP A 602 -51.69 67.36 -24.86
CA ASP A 602 -50.66 66.76 -25.72
C ASP A 602 -49.60 67.74 -26.30
N GLN A 603 -48.36 67.70 -25.80
CA GLN A 603 -47.23 68.52 -26.27
C GLN A 603 -45.91 68.15 -25.52
N PRO A 604 -44.73 68.52 -26.06
CA PRO A 604 -43.97 67.80 -27.07
C PRO A 604 -42.60 67.35 -26.49
N ALA A 605 -41.73 66.80 -27.34
CA ALA A 605 -40.32 66.57 -27.04
C ALA A 605 -39.70 67.75 -26.24
N THR A 606 -39.16 67.45 -25.06
CA THR A 606 -38.53 68.42 -24.16
C THR A 606 -37.50 69.24 -24.96
N PRO A 607 -37.56 70.59 -24.93
CA PRO A 607 -36.60 71.39 -25.69
C PRO A 607 -35.19 71.11 -25.16
N LEU A 608 -34.31 70.68 -26.06
CA LEU A 608 -32.91 70.35 -25.81
C LEU A 608 -32.16 71.54 -25.20
N LYS A 609 -32.17 71.66 -23.87
CA LYS A 609 -31.48 72.73 -23.12
C LYS A 609 -30.02 72.36 -22.89
N LEU A 610 -29.14 72.89 -23.74
CA LEU A 610 -27.69 72.74 -23.59
C LEU A 610 -27.18 73.69 -22.50
N SER A 611 -26.45 73.18 -21.52
CA SER A 611 -25.86 74.01 -20.46
C SER A 611 -24.67 74.84 -20.96
N LYS A 612 -24.39 75.93 -20.26
CA LYS A 612 -23.26 76.83 -20.53
C LYS A 612 -21.93 76.10 -20.28
N PRO A 613 -21.04 75.92 -21.27
CA PRO A 613 -19.77 75.26 -21.03
C PRO A 613 -18.85 76.13 -20.15
N VAL A 614 -18.05 75.48 -19.30
CA VAL A 614 -17.09 76.16 -18.42
C VAL A 614 -15.69 76.08 -19.03
N LEU A 615 -15.06 77.23 -19.27
CA LEU A 615 -13.65 77.30 -19.69
C LEU A 615 -12.74 76.82 -18.54
N THR A 616 -11.80 75.94 -18.86
CA THR A 616 -10.86 75.38 -17.88
C THR A 616 -9.60 76.25 -17.74
N ALA A 617 -8.81 76.00 -16.69
CA ALA A 617 -7.49 76.59 -16.50
C ALA A 617 -6.54 76.33 -17.69
N LYS A 618 -6.78 75.26 -18.47
CA LYS A 618 -6.03 74.91 -19.69
C LYS A 618 -6.31 75.86 -20.87
N THR A 619 -7.26 76.80 -20.75
CA THR A 619 -7.42 77.91 -21.70
C THR A 619 -6.34 78.96 -21.47
N LYS A 620 -5.31 78.94 -22.32
CA LYS A 620 -4.07 79.72 -22.18
C LYS A 620 -3.41 80.03 -23.53
N SER A 621 -2.46 80.97 -23.54
CA SER A 621 -1.57 81.17 -24.69
C SER A 621 -0.72 79.92 -24.89
N ALA A 622 -0.82 79.29 -26.05
CA ALA A 622 -0.15 78.02 -26.34
C ALA A 622 1.30 78.26 -26.78
N LYS A 623 1.49 79.13 -27.78
CA LYS A 623 2.78 79.58 -28.35
C LYS A 623 2.58 80.99 -28.95
N LYS A 624 3.62 81.58 -29.55
CA LYS A 624 3.54 82.85 -30.29
C LYS A 624 2.36 82.83 -31.27
N ASN A 625 1.50 83.85 -31.23
CA ASN A 625 0.31 83.98 -32.07
C ASN A 625 -0.72 82.84 -31.96
N LYS A 626 -0.67 81.98 -30.93
CA LYS A 626 -1.60 80.83 -30.81
C LYS A 626 -2.23 80.77 -29.43
N VAL A 627 -3.55 80.65 -29.38
CA VAL A 627 -4.32 80.48 -28.15
C VAL A 627 -5.00 79.12 -28.16
N THR A 628 -4.82 78.35 -27.09
CA THR A 628 -5.58 77.13 -26.84
C THR A 628 -6.76 77.46 -25.94
N ILE A 629 -7.96 77.10 -26.39
CA ILE A 629 -9.19 77.19 -25.63
C ILE A 629 -9.59 75.77 -25.24
N ALA A 630 -9.88 75.54 -23.97
CA ALA A 630 -10.25 74.23 -23.42
C ALA A 630 -11.42 74.37 -22.44
N TRP A 631 -12.40 73.47 -22.52
CA TRP A 631 -13.67 73.57 -21.77
C TRP A 631 -14.11 72.22 -21.20
N LYS A 632 -15.00 72.24 -20.21
CA LYS A 632 -15.63 71.02 -19.68
C LYS A 632 -16.72 70.51 -20.64
N LYS A 633 -16.88 69.18 -20.70
CA LYS A 633 -17.92 68.52 -21.52
C LYS A 633 -19.31 68.95 -21.07
N VAL A 634 -20.18 69.25 -22.03
CA VAL A 634 -21.61 69.53 -21.81
C VAL A 634 -22.42 68.30 -22.25
N ALA A 635 -23.27 67.80 -21.37
CA ALA A 635 -24.17 66.68 -21.68
C ALA A 635 -25.11 67.05 -22.84
N ASN A 636 -25.38 66.09 -23.73
CA ASN A 636 -26.23 66.26 -24.92
C ASN A 636 -25.72 67.24 -25.99
N ALA A 637 -24.49 67.76 -25.91
CA ALA A 637 -23.91 68.55 -27.00
C ALA A 637 -23.60 67.68 -28.22
N GLY A 638 -23.90 68.17 -29.43
CA GLY A 638 -23.42 67.60 -30.69
C GLY A 638 -22.07 68.19 -31.13
N GLY A 639 -21.77 69.41 -30.72
CA GLY A 639 -20.49 70.10 -30.95
C GLY A 639 -20.41 71.42 -30.18
N TYR A 640 -19.36 72.20 -30.44
CA TYR A 640 -19.12 73.48 -29.78
C TYR A 640 -18.77 74.59 -30.77
N GLN A 641 -19.12 75.82 -30.43
CA GLN A 641 -18.65 77.03 -31.11
C GLN A 641 -17.79 77.87 -30.17
N LEU A 642 -16.66 78.33 -30.68
CA LEU A 642 -15.72 79.19 -29.98
C LEU A 642 -15.72 80.56 -30.64
N LYS A 643 -15.87 81.62 -29.86
CA LYS A 643 -15.65 83.00 -30.32
C LYS A 643 -14.33 83.50 -29.76
N VAL A 644 -13.42 83.90 -30.63
CA VAL A 644 -12.07 84.39 -30.31
C VAL A 644 -11.90 85.75 -30.98
N GLY A 645 -12.05 86.82 -30.20
CA GLY A 645 -12.24 88.17 -30.74
C GLY A 645 -13.54 88.26 -31.56
N ALA A 646 -13.43 88.72 -32.81
CA ALA A 646 -14.56 88.78 -33.74
C ALA A 646 -14.82 87.45 -34.47
N LYS A 647 -13.83 86.54 -34.55
CA LYS A 647 -13.92 85.31 -35.34
C LYS A 647 -14.57 84.16 -34.56
N THR A 648 -15.39 83.35 -35.24
CA THR A 648 -16.05 82.17 -34.68
C THR A 648 -15.51 80.90 -35.32
N TYR A 649 -15.23 79.88 -34.51
CA TYR A 649 -14.74 78.56 -34.93
C TYR A 649 -15.71 77.48 -34.46
N THR A 650 -15.99 76.48 -35.32
CA THR A 650 -16.92 75.39 -35.02
C THR A 650 -16.18 74.07 -34.85
N VAL A 651 -16.44 73.37 -33.75
CA VAL A 651 -15.92 72.04 -33.42
C VAL A 651 -17.08 71.06 -33.50
N LYS A 652 -17.11 70.22 -34.54
CA LYS A 652 -18.26 69.36 -34.87
C LYS A 652 -18.37 68.09 -34.01
N LYS A 653 -17.33 67.70 -33.28
CA LYS A 653 -17.31 66.49 -32.41
C LYS A 653 -17.46 66.89 -30.94
N ALA A 654 -18.46 66.34 -30.25
CA ALA A 654 -18.76 66.64 -28.85
C ALA A 654 -17.69 66.16 -27.84
N THR A 655 -16.83 65.21 -28.22
CA THR A 655 -15.70 64.72 -27.41
C THR A 655 -14.45 65.60 -27.51
N THR A 656 -14.38 66.51 -28.49
CA THR A 656 -13.25 67.43 -28.61
C THR A 656 -13.44 68.63 -27.67
N LEU A 657 -12.69 68.62 -26.57
CA LEU A 657 -12.84 69.60 -25.47
C LEU A 657 -11.74 70.67 -25.44
N LYS A 658 -10.87 70.71 -26.47
CA LYS A 658 -9.82 71.72 -26.64
C LYS A 658 -9.59 72.04 -28.12
N LYS A 659 -9.28 73.30 -28.43
CA LYS A 659 -8.90 73.74 -29.79
C LYS A 659 -7.88 74.87 -29.71
N THR A 660 -6.83 74.79 -30.54
CA THR A 660 -5.82 75.85 -30.70
C THR A 660 -6.07 76.63 -31.98
N VAL A 661 -6.04 77.95 -31.91
CA VAL A 661 -6.26 78.85 -33.06
C VAL A 661 -5.18 79.92 -33.14
N THR A 662 -4.90 80.40 -34.36
CA THR A 662 -3.93 81.47 -34.62
C THR A 662 -4.59 82.85 -34.52
N VAL A 663 -3.94 83.80 -33.86
CA VAL A 663 -4.41 85.17 -33.60
C VAL A 663 -3.30 86.19 -33.90
N LYS A 664 -3.65 87.45 -34.21
CA LYS A 664 -2.68 88.51 -34.58
C LYS A 664 -1.63 88.76 -33.47
N LYS A 665 -0.40 89.10 -33.87
CA LYS A 665 0.73 89.41 -32.95
C LYS A 665 0.33 90.49 -31.94
N LYS A 666 0.73 90.29 -30.66
CA LYS A 666 0.63 91.25 -29.54
C LYS A 666 -0.79 91.66 -29.09
N ALA A 667 -1.84 90.86 -29.36
CA ALA A 667 -3.21 91.15 -28.93
C ALA A 667 -3.58 90.57 -27.54
N LYS A 668 -4.42 91.28 -26.78
CA LYS A 668 -5.29 90.68 -25.74
C LYS A 668 -6.58 90.23 -26.42
N VAL A 669 -6.91 88.94 -26.36
CA VAL A 669 -8.09 88.39 -27.05
C VAL A 669 -9.12 87.85 -26.06
N LYS A 670 -10.38 88.25 -26.24
CA LYS A 670 -11.53 87.73 -25.48
C LYS A 670 -11.98 86.40 -26.09
N VAL A 671 -12.11 85.37 -25.27
CA VAL A 671 -12.55 84.03 -25.68
C VAL A 671 -13.78 83.57 -24.90
N ARG A 672 -14.72 82.93 -25.60
CA ARG A 672 -15.90 82.26 -25.02
C ARG A 672 -16.34 81.08 -25.88
N VAL A 673 -16.99 80.09 -25.28
CA VAL A 673 -17.45 78.86 -25.95
C VAL A 673 -18.93 78.61 -25.66
N ARG A 674 -19.68 78.07 -26.61
CA ARG A 674 -21.06 77.57 -26.42
C ARG A 674 -21.22 76.17 -27.00
N ALA A 675 -22.07 75.36 -26.41
CA ALA A 675 -22.46 74.07 -26.98
C ALA A 675 -23.56 74.25 -28.04
N PHE A 676 -23.62 73.33 -29.01
CA PHE A 676 -24.73 73.23 -29.95
C PHE A 676 -25.10 71.76 -30.21
N LYS A 677 -26.32 71.50 -30.64
CA LYS A 677 -26.76 70.20 -31.17
C LYS A 677 -27.70 70.43 -32.36
N LYS A 678 -27.58 69.58 -33.38
CA LYS A 678 -28.52 69.56 -34.49
C LYS A 678 -29.75 68.75 -34.09
N VAL A 679 -30.92 69.33 -34.31
CA VAL A 679 -32.23 68.67 -34.12
C VAL A 679 -32.98 68.87 -35.44
N GLY A 680 -33.05 67.81 -36.25
CA GLY A 680 -33.48 67.92 -37.66
C GLY A 680 -32.55 68.82 -38.48
N LYS A 681 -33.14 69.73 -39.29
CA LYS A 681 -32.40 70.69 -40.15
C LYS A 681 -31.95 71.97 -39.42
N LYS A 682 -32.38 72.20 -38.16
CA LYS A 682 -32.06 73.41 -37.37
C LYS A 682 -30.95 73.12 -36.34
N THR A 683 -30.05 74.09 -36.12
CA THR A 683 -28.99 73.99 -35.10
C THR A 683 -29.40 74.77 -33.86
N VAL A 684 -29.54 74.09 -32.72
CA VAL A 684 -29.88 74.68 -31.43
C VAL A 684 -28.59 75.02 -30.69
N TYR A 685 -28.45 76.28 -30.25
CA TYR A 685 -27.28 76.78 -29.54
C TYR A 685 -27.59 77.03 -28.06
N GLY A 686 -26.71 76.56 -27.18
CA GLY A 686 -26.74 76.92 -25.77
C GLY A 686 -26.17 78.31 -25.49
N PRO A 687 -26.30 78.80 -24.26
CA PRO A 687 -25.72 80.07 -23.82
C PRO A 687 -24.19 80.06 -23.90
N TRP A 688 -23.61 81.23 -24.17
CA TRP A 688 -22.15 81.42 -24.19
C TRP A 688 -21.54 81.31 -22.79
N SER A 689 -20.35 80.73 -22.70
CA SER A 689 -19.50 80.71 -21.51
C SER A 689 -19.18 82.13 -21.04
N THR A 690 -18.76 82.24 -19.78
CA THR A 690 -18.20 83.47 -19.24
C THR A 690 -16.97 83.82 -20.07
N THR A 691 -16.82 85.09 -20.44
CA THR A 691 -15.73 85.52 -21.33
C THR A 691 -14.42 85.54 -20.55
N LYS A 692 -13.37 84.92 -21.09
CA LYS A 692 -12.01 84.96 -20.53
C LYS A 692 -11.12 85.78 -21.46
N THR A 693 -10.35 86.72 -20.91
CA THR A 693 -9.35 87.47 -21.68
C THR A 693 -8.01 86.77 -21.60
N VAL A 694 -7.39 86.45 -22.74
CA VAL A 694 -6.08 85.79 -22.82
C VAL A 694 -5.06 86.75 -23.43
N ARG A 695 -3.95 86.99 -22.72
CA ARG A 695 -2.79 87.72 -23.24
C ARG A 695 -1.93 86.77 -24.06
N VAL A 696 -1.73 87.07 -25.34
CA VAL A 696 -0.95 86.22 -26.26
C VAL A 696 0.55 86.48 -26.06
N LYS A 697 1.35 85.41 -25.94
CA LYS A 697 2.82 85.50 -25.84
C LYS A 697 3.43 86.12 -27.11
N ARG A 698 4.46 86.95 -26.93
CA ARG A 698 5.17 87.67 -28.00
C ARG A 698 5.92 86.75 -28.95
#